data_AF-R6PQ08-F1
#
_entry.id   AF-R6PQ08-F1
#
_cell.length_a   1.000
_cell.length_b   1.000
_cell.length_c   1.000
_cell.angle_alpha   90.00
_cell.angle_beta   90.00
_cell.angle_gamma   90.00
#
_symmetry.space_group_name_H-M   'P 1'
#
loop_
_entity.id
_entity.type
_entity.pdbx_description
1 polymer ?
#
loop_
_entity_poly.entity_id
_entity_poly.type
_entity_poly.pdbx_seq_one_letter_code
_entity_poly.pdbx_strand_id
1 'polypeptide(L)'
;MKKLISFAMAIAVVFVGLVCLKPRSFAAESGLLTYTVTDGKACITGTTGTITGDFTVPAEIDGYPVVEIGNYAFYTKVNMNKHRIGNFTISEGIIKVGDYIVPNQLEALKNIHIPSTLTQISEFSFNRSDNVESFTVNKNNPLFYADSSGVLFKRGEIEGQDILFSYPCARPSNYYIVPDYAYKIGDYAARYAGIKHIFLSKNTKIIGKGAFEYSKIEEIDFGGTEQIGVSSFSSCNGLTQISLPDSVESLNNSSFSYCSNLKIVTIGSGIKTIVGSFHNCKSLEIFKIDEKAVCRINGGAFSGDKNLVSVIWGAGVYFADGSNAQFSGCTSLKSIDISENQNTSELRGAFKDCSSLEQLTAPRNLRYIKEESFYNCTSLKSVSLPKSLIEIGKNSFYNTPLETVYFEGSELDWKYLTVGEGNEALQNATVYFDCKIYPDLSDEPADFSAVDEAIERANAIDKSLYSDESVAALEKAVNSVDKTLTADKQSTVDDYVSAINAAIRGLKYRQADYYSVEAALDAASKVRREYCTEESLAALDSAVNAVEYGLDIRRQSEVSEYARTINAALAAIKYFDANYSAVDAAVAAAAKVERSMWSDTSLARLDAAVNSVEYGLDITQQSTVDLFADSINRAIAELAYGDVTLRHDGHGVIVSATTKSLKKQTTLSVEMKDPASHEGSNFAVGGNIRSLNFYDITLFDGGEETQPKDAVTVKIRLRDGVNPLKCRVYHVTEDPVDPLVRYANTLDGNYIVFETDHFSEFAVIEVEPTLSYIAVSSEPLKTNYALGDKFDPTGLRITAALSDGSSAEVTDYYLSAVDTSTLGKKSVRVYYTKDEVTKMTAFDITVSLPEGTVTVTNAAILGADTLAYGNSTRLTLGTNDGANSYSVKWSSSDPSVAAVDANGNVTAKGRGSVTIKAEITNLDGTTVTAEKKLTCTMTFWQRVVAFFKGLFGKTKNIYFA
;
A
#
# COMPACT_ATOMS: atom_id res chain seq x y z
N MET A 1 -64.90 -53.42 24.76
CA MET A 1 -63.91 -53.12 25.82
C MET A 1 -62.70 -54.06 25.81
N LYS A 2 -62.81 -55.39 26.02
CA LYS A 2 -61.62 -56.28 26.14
C LYS A 2 -60.61 -56.27 24.96
N LYS A 3 -60.99 -55.85 23.75
CA LYS A 3 -60.05 -55.67 22.61
C LYS A 3 -59.31 -54.31 22.55
N LEU A 4 -59.65 -53.33 23.39
CA LEU A 4 -58.99 -52.01 23.40
C LEU A 4 -57.72 -51.98 24.29
N ILE A 5 -57.73 -52.74 25.39
CA ILE A 5 -56.67 -52.69 26.41
C ILE A 5 -55.38 -53.37 25.92
N SER A 6 -55.48 -54.46 25.15
CA SER A 6 -54.30 -55.17 24.61
C SER A 6 -53.52 -54.39 23.55
N PHE A 7 -54.17 -53.46 22.83
CA PHE A 7 -53.50 -52.65 21.81
C PHE A 7 -52.70 -51.50 22.43
N ALA A 8 -53.21 -50.90 23.52
CA ALA A 8 -52.50 -49.87 24.28
C ALA A 8 -51.22 -50.41 24.95
N MET A 9 -51.27 -51.62 25.54
CA MET A 9 -50.08 -52.24 26.15
C MET A 9 -48.99 -52.60 25.13
N ALA A 10 -49.35 -53.01 23.91
CA ALA A 10 -48.37 -53.30 22.87
C ALA A 10 -47.55 -52.06 22.46
N ILE A 11 -48.21 -50.90 22.31
CA ILE A 11 -47.56 -49.64 21.93
C ILE A 11 -46.68 -49.11 23.10
N ALA A 12 -47.12 -49.28 24.34
CA ALA A 12 -46.34 -48.87 25.52
C ALA A 12 -45.00 -49.61 25.63
N VAL A 13 -44.96 -50.92 25.36
CA VAL A 13 -43.71 -51.71 25.41
C VAL A 13 -42.74 -51.32 24.30
N VAL A 14 -43.24 -50.96 23.10
CA VAL A 14 -42.40 -50.45 22.00
C VAL A 14 -41.81 -49.07 22.33
N PHE A 15 -42.57 -48.18 22.99
CA PHE A 15 -42.07 -46.86 23.37
C PHE A 15 -41.07 -46.87 24.53
N VAL A 16 -41.17 -47.81 25.48
CA VAL A 16 -40.15 -47.98 26.53
C VAL A 16 -38.83 -48.53 25.96
N GLY A 17 -38.88 -49.28 24.85
CA GLY A 17 -37.69 -49.78 24.16
C GLY A 17 -36.89 -48.73 23.37
N LEU A 18 -37.42 -47.51 23.17
CA LEU A 18 -36.77 -46.44 22.39
C LEU A 18 -36.10 -45.35 23.24
N VAL A 19 -36.10 -45.49 24.57
CA VAL A 19 -35.50 -44.52 25.50
C VAL A 19 -34.19 -45.08 26.05
N CYS A 20 -33.12 -44.28 25.97
CA CYS A 20 -31.80 -44.56 26.55
C CYS A 20 -30.99 -45.75 25.98
N LEU A 21 -31.07 -46.01 24.66
CA LEU A 21 -29.85 -46.39 23.94
C LEU A 21 -28.92 -45.17 23.95
N LYS A 22 -28.04 -45.10 24.95
CA LYS A 22 -26.85 -44.24 24.89
C LYS A 22 -26.03 -44.61 23.64
N PRO A 23 -25.33 -43.67 22.99
CA PRO A 23 -24.39 -44.01 21.93
C PRO A 23 -23.43 -45.10 22.44
N ARG A 24 -23.17 -46.13 21.62
CA ARG A 24 -22.33 -47.27 22.03
C ARG A 24 -20.85 -46.86 21.96
N SER A 25 -20.45 -46.00 22.88
CA SER A 25 -19.08 -45.57 23.09
C SER A 25 -18.27 -46.65 23.80
N PHE A 26 -17.24 -47.19 23.16
CA PHE A 26 -16.24 -48.05 23.80
C PHE A 26 -14.82 -47.66 23.38
N ALA A 27 -13.84 -47.99 24.21
CA ALA A 27 -12.41 -47.85 23.92
C ALA A 27 -11.82 -49.24 23.63
N ALA A 28 -10.86 -49.30 22.71
CA ALA A 28 -10.18 -50.53 22.30
C ALA A 28 -8.76 -50.24 21.82
N GLU A 29 -7.98 -51.31 21.63
CA GLU A 29 -6.61 -51.28 21.11
C GLU A 29 -6.52 -52.24 19.93
N SER A 30 -5.90 -51.81 18.83
CA SER A 30 -5.66 -52.66 17.65
C SER A 30 -4.29 -52.35 17.06
N GLY A 31 -3.42 -53.37 17.01
CA GLY A 31 -2.01 -53.22 16.64
C GLY A 31 -1.28 -52.22 17.54
N LEU A 32 -0.77 -51.14 16.95
CA LEU A 32 -0.07 -50.06 17.65
C LEU A 32 -0.97 -48.89 18.07
N LEU A 33 -2.28 -48.94 17.82
CA LEU A 33 -3.20 -47.82 18.00
C LEU A 33 -4.21 -48.09 19.12
N THR A 34 -4.49 -47.08 19.94
CA THR A 34 -5.69 -47.04 20.79
C THR A 34 -6.75 -46.17 20.13
N TYR A 35 -8.01 -46.55 20.24
CA TYR A 35 -9.11 -45.85 19.59
C TYR A 35 -10.40 -45.93 20.42
N THR A 36 -11.35 -45.05 20.12
CA THR A 36 -12.73 -45.16 20.59
C THR A 36 -13.68 -45.29 19.42
N VAL A 37 -14.69 -46.15 19.55
CA VAL A 37 -15.80 -46.21 18.60
C VAL A 37 -16.97 -45.45 19.20
N THR A 38 -17.57 -44.55 18.44
CA THR A 38 -18.86 -43.91 18.76
C THR A 38 -19.77 -43.99 17.54
N ASP A 39 -21.00 -44.47 17.73
CA ASP A 39 -22.03 -44.64 16.69
C ASP A 39 -21.52 -45.33 15.40
N GLY A 40 -20.67 -46.35 15.58
CA GLY A 40 -20.11 -47.17 14.50
C GLY A 40 -18.92 -46.55 13.76
N LYS A 41 -18.34 -45.45 14.26
CA LYS A 41 -17.18 -44.78 13.68
C LYS A 41 -16.02 -44.73 14.68
N ALA A 42 -14.79 -44.94 14.21
CA ALA A 42 -13.60 -44.94 15.03
C ALA A 42 -12.91 -43.54 15.07
N CYS A 43 -12.41 -43.18 16.25
CA CYS A 43 -11.55 -42.04 16.51
C CYS A 43 -10.24 -42.54 17.15
N ILE A 44 -9.08 -42.22 16.57
CA ILE A 44 -7.78 -42.61 17.13
C ILE A 44 -7.48 -41.74 18.36
N THR A 45 -7.13 -42.36 19.48
CA THR A 45 -6.95 -41.68 20.78
C THR A 45 -5.52 -41.76 21.33
N GLY A 46 -4.66 -42.58 20.74
CA GLY A 46 -3.33 -42.86 21.29
C GLY A 46 -2.61 -43.98 20.54
N THR A 47 -1.41 -44.32 21.03
CA THR A 47 -0.58 -45.43 20.54
C THR A 47 -0.13 -46.34 21.68
N THR A 48 -0.10 -47.65 21.46
CA THR A 48 0.40 -48.65 22.44
C THR A 48 1.92 -48.87 22.37
N GLY A 49 2.59 -48.44 21.29
CA GLY A 49 4.03 -48.68 21.08
C GLY A 49 4.70 -47.74 20.08
N THR A 50 5.97 -47.99 19.79
CA THR A 50 6.78 -47.16 18.89
C THR A 50 6.42 -47.37 17.42
N ILE A 51 6.08 -46.29 16.70
CA ILE A 51 5.95 -46.30 15.24
C ILE A 51 7.26 -45.78 14.62
N THR A 52 7.78 -46.46 13.58
CA THR A 52 9.03 -46.08 12.90
C THR A 52 8.95 -46.26 11.38
N GLY A 53 9.61 -45.38 10.61
CA GLY A 53 9.51 -45.36 9.15
C GLY A 53 8.26 -44.62 8.67
N ASP A 54 7.83 -44.85 7.45
CA ASP A 54 6.62 -44.18 6.92
C ASP A 54 5.35 -44.81 7.51
N PHE A 55 4.41 -43.96 7.93
CA PHE A 55 3.19 -44.38 8.60
C PHE A 55 1.95 -43.83 7.91
N THR A 56 0.99 -44.71 7.65
CA THR A 56 -0.34 -44.35 7.16
C THR A 56 -1.37 -44.67 8.23
N VAL A 57 -2.13 -43.66 8.66
CA VAL A 57 -3.27 -43.84 9.57
C VAL A 57 -4.33 -44.65 8.82
N PRO A 58 -4.78 -45.82 9.32
CA PRO A 58 -5.68 -46.68 8.57
C PRO A 58 -7.07 -46.05 8.40
N ALA A 59 -7.72 -46.34 7.26
CA ALA A 59 -9.10 -45.89 6.98
C ALA A 59 -10.18 -46.68 7.75
N GLU A 60 -9.83 -47.87 8.25
CA GLU A 60 -10.71 -48.76 9.01
C GLU A 60 -9.90 -49.48 10.10
N ILE A 61 -10.48 -49.66 11.29
CA ILE A 61 -9.93 -50.49 12.37
C ILE A 61 -11.05 -51.42 12.87
N ASP A 62 -10.75 -52.72 12.94
CA ASP A 62 -11.62 -53.77 13.48
C ASP A 62 -13.08 -53.76 12.94
N GLY A 63 -13.27 -53.37 11.67
CA GLY A 63 -14.58 -53.25 11.02
C GLY A 63 -15.28 -51.90 11.19
N TYR A 64 -14.61 -50.90 11.79
CA TYR A 64 -15.13 -49.54 11.99
C TYR A 64 -14.34 -48.51 11.16
N PRO A 65 -14.99 -47.70 10.31
CA PRO A 65 -14.30 -46.65 9.55
C PRO A 65 -13.73 -45.58 10.50
N VAL A 66 -12.46 -45.25 10.31
CA VAL A 66 -11.76 -44.19 11.06
C VAL A 66 -12.12 -42.85 10.45
N VAL A 67 -12.74 -41.98 11.25
CA VAL A 67 -13.22 -40.66 10.81
C VAL A 67 -12.48 -39.50 11.49
N GLU A 68 -11.81 -39.76 12.61
CA GLU A 68 -11.15 -38.74 13.42
C GLU A 68 -9.81 -39.22 13.96
N ILE A 69 -8.83 -38.31 13.97
CA ILE A 69 -7.62 -38.42 14.80
C ILE A 69 -7.80 -37.45 15.96
N GLY A 70 -7.96 -37.97 17.17
CA GLY A 70 -8.20 -37.16 18.37
C GLY A 70 -6.97 -36.38 18.83
N ASN A 71 -7.18 -35.44 19.75
CA ASN A 71 -6.11 -34.65 20.35
C ASN A 71 -5.02 -35.55 20.94
N TYR A 72 -3.75 -35.21 20.70
CA TYR A 72 -2.57 -35.91 21.23
C TYR A 72 -2.42 -37.39 20.79
N ALA A 73 -3.12 -37.84 19.74
CA ALA A 73 -3.20 -39.27 19.38
C ALA A 73 -1.86 -39.97 19.06
N PHE A 74 -0.82 -39.24 18.64
CA PHE A 74 0.55 -39.77 18.47
C PHE A 74 1.57 -39.03 19.36
N TYR A 75 1.09 -38.31 20.39
CA TYR A 75 1.93 -37.48 21.24
C TYR A 75 2.63 -38.28 22.35
N THR A 76 3.91 -38.55 22.17
CA THR A 76 4.74 -39.26 23.16
C THR A 76 5.17 -38.32 24.30
N LYS A 77 4.76 -38.63 25.54
CA LYS A 77 5.32 -37.93 26.72
C LYS A 77 6.83 -38.16 26.83
N VAL A 78 7.55 -37.14 27.33
CA VAL A 78 8.97 -37.24 27.64
C VAL A 78 9.23 -38.45 28.54
N ASN A 79 10.27 -39.23 28.24
CA ASN A 79 10.63 -40.52 28.85
C ASN A 79 9.77 -41.74 28.46
N MET A 80 8.97 -41.67 27.40
CA MET A 80 8.37 -42.86 26.75
C MET A 80 8.81 -43.00 25.28
N ASN A 81 8.63 -44.21 24.75
CA ASN A 81 8.92 -44.67 23.38
C ASN A 81 8.81 -43.59 22.28
N LYS A 82 9.92 -42.91 21.94
CA LYS A 82 9.96 -41.92 20.84
C LYS A 82 9.61 -42.58 19.51
N HIS A 83 8.49 -42.18 18.92
CA HIS A 83 8.18 -42.45 17.52
C HIS A 83 9.27 -41.88 16.59
N ARG A 84 9.50 -42.54 15.45
CA ARG A 84 10.44 -42.11 14.39
C ARG A 84 9.79 -42.21 13.02
N ILE A 85 8.69 -41.49 12.84
CA ILE A 85 7.92 -41.49 11.59
C ILE A 85 8.63 -40.61 10.56
N GLY A 86 8.75 -41.08 9.31
CA GLY A 86 9.39 -40.36 8.19
C GLY A 86 8.40 -39.50 7.40
N ASN A 87 7.42 -40.15 6.76
CA ASN A 87 6.22 -39.54 6.20
C ASN A 87 4.99 -39.96 7.02
N PHE A 88 4.07 -39.02 7.26
CA PHE A 88 2.80 -39.28 7.95
C PHE A 88 1.60 -39.05 7.02
N THR A 89 0.93 -40.13 6.65
CA THR A 89 -0.20 -40.11 5.71
C THR A 89 -1.52 -40.29 6.44
N ILE A 90 -2.43 -39.34 6.27
CA ILE A 90 -3.81 -39.45 6.77
C ILE A 90 -4.66 -40.06 5.65
N SER A 91 -5.38 -41.16 5.91
CA SER A 91 -6.18 -41.83 4.87
C SER A 91 -7.49 -41.11 4.53
N GLU A 92 -7.95 -41.31 3.30
CA GLU A 92 -9.32 -40.99 2.88
C GLU A 92 -10.35 -41.67 3.81
N GLY A 93 -11.44 -40.96 4.12
CA GLY A 93 -12.43 -41.34 5.13
C GLY A 93 -12.29 -40.56 6.44
N ILE A 94 -11.06 -40.15 6.78
CA ILE A 94 -10.80 -39.27 7.93
C ILE A 94 -11.24 -37.86 7.57
N ILE A 95 -12.14 -37.29 8.39
CA ILE A 95 -12.73 -35.95 8.20
C ILE A 95 -12.18 -34.90 9.17
N LYS A 96 -11.62 -35.33 10.30
CA LYS A 96 -11.20 -34.47 11.41
C LYS A 96 -9.86 -34.86 12.04
N VAL A 97 -9.08 -33.85 12.41
CA VAL A 97 -7.79 -33.97 13.13
C VAL A 97 -7.78 -32.97 14.30
N GLY A 98 -7.45 -33.47 15.49
CA GLY A 98 -7.38 -32.72 16.74
C GLY A 98 -6.07 -31.97 16.98
N ASP A 99 -5.90 -31.47 18.20
CA ASP A 99 -4.72 -30.70 18.62
C ASP A 99 -3.47 -31.59 18.80
N TYR A 100 -2.28 -31.07 18.45
CA TYR A 100 -0.96 -31.66 18.72
C TYR A 100 -0.85 -33.15 18.35
N ILE A 101 -1.37 -33.55 17.18
CA ILE A 101 -1.32 -34.94 16.71
C ILE A 101 0.10 -35.38 16.31
N VAL A 102 1.03 -34.43 16.14
CA VAL A 102 2.45 -34.67 15.88
C VAL A 102 3.27 -34.20 17.08
N PRO A 103 4.08 -35.04 17.74
CA PRO A 103 4.93 -34.61 18.84
C PRO A 103 6.21 -33.92 18.34
N ASN A 104 6.69 -32.97 19.14
CA ASN A 104 7.94 -32.21 18.93
C ASN A 104 9.24 -33.04 19.06
N GLN A 105 9.16 -34.36 18.92
CA GLN A 105 10.29 -35.29 18.98
C GLN A 105 10.32 -36.28 17.81
N LEU A 106 9.49 -36.07 16.78
CA LEU A 106 9.68 -36.73 15.48
C LEU A 106 10.85 -36.09 14.73
N GLU A 107 12.07 -36.38 15.18
CA GLU A 107 13.35 -35.98 14.56
C GLU A 107 13.46 -36.43 13.09
N ALA A 108 12.63 -37.38 12.66
CA ALA A 108 12.58 -37.94 11.31
C ALA A 108 11.43 -37.44 10.43
N LEU A 109 10.40 -36.75 10.95
CA LEU A 109 9.19 -36.44 10.16
C LEU A 109 9.46 -35.30 9.18
N LYS A 110 9.37 -35.60 7.87
CA LYS A 110 9.64 -34.64 6.79
C LYS A 110 8.40 -34.15 6.04
N ASN A 111 7.39 -34.98 5.86
CA ASN A 111 6.16 -34.60 5.15
C ASN A 111 4.90 -35.20 5.78
N ILE A 112 3.80 -34.44 5.68
CA ILE A 112 2.45 -34.81 6.12
C ILE A 112 1.52 -34.78 4.91
N HIS A 113 0.81 -35.89 4.66
CA HIS A 113 -0.17 -35.99 3.58
C HIS A 113 -1.62 -35.82 4.06
N ILE A 114 -2.35 -34.91 3.41
CA ILE A 114 -3.75 -34.56 3.70
C ILE A 114 -4.68 -35.12 2.60
N PRO A 115 -5.66 -35.99 2.94
CA PRO A 115 -6.57 -36.63 2.00
C PRO A 115 -7.68 -35.67 1.54
N SER A 116 -8.49 -36.09 0.56
CA SER A 116 -9.62 -35.29 0.06
C SER A 116 -10.74 -35.11 1.08
N THR A 117 -10.93 -36.07 2.00
CA THR A 117 -11.99 -36.03 3.02
C THR A 117 -11.69 -35.12 4.22
N LEU A 118 -10.42 -34.79 4.49
CA LEU A 118 -10.03 -34.05 5.69
C LEU A 118 -10.41 -32.58 5.58
N THR A 119 -11.44 -32.18 6.35
CA THR A 119 -12.06 -30.85 6.28
C THR A 119 -11.99 -30.09 7.61
N GLN A 120 -11.67 -30.76 8.71
CA GLN A 120 -11.52 -30.15 10.04
C GLN A 120 -10.11 -30.41 10.58
N ILE A 121 -9.27 -29.37 10.58
CA ILE A 121 -7.92 -29.38 11.16
C ILE A 121 -7.86 -28.24 12.19
N SER A 122 -7.27 -28.50 13.36
CA SER A 122 -7.03 -27.46 14.37
C SER A 122 -5.80 -26.62 14.03
N GLU A 123 -5.80 -25.34 14.42
CA GLU A 123 -4.60 -24.48 14.41
C GLU A 123 -3.44 -25.11 15.21
N PHE A 124 -3.75 -25.97 16.19
CA PHE A 124 -2.76 -26.70 16.96
C PHE A 124 -2.40 -28.09 16.41
N SER A 125 -3.03 -28.59 15.35
CA SER A 125 -2.79 -29.96 14.84
C SER A 125 -1.33 -30.22 14.47
N PHE A 126 -0.67 -29.24 13.84
CA PHE A 126 0.72 -29.31 13.38
C PHE A 126 1.67 -28.40 14.15
N ASN A 127 1.22 -27.81 15.26
CA ASN A 127 2.07 -26.97 16.10
C ASN A 127 3.25 -27.78 16.68
N ARG A 128 4.48 -27.24 16.57
CA ARG A 128 5.76 -27.94 16.87
C ARG A 128 6.09 -29.12 15.95
N SER A 129 5.73 -29.03 14.68
CA SER A 129 6.22 -29.93 13.62
C SER A 129 7.65 -29.56 13.19
N ASP A 130 8.56 -29.48 14.16
CA ASP A 130 9.86 -28.77 14.06
C ASP A 130 10.79 -29.29 12.94
N ASN A 131 10.55 -30.50 12.42
CA ASN A 131 11.36 -31.16 11.38
C ASN A 131 10.68 -31.28 10.01
N VAL A 132 9.41 -30.85 9.88
CA VAL A 132 8.63 -30.96 8.64
C VAL A 132 9.10 -29.94 7.61
N GLU A 133 9.40 -30.43 6.41
CA GLU A 133 9.95 -29.68 5.29
C GLU A 133 8.85 -29.28 4.29
N SER A 134 7.76 -30.06 4.21
CA SER A 134 6.62 -29.80 3.31
C SER A 134 5.32 -30.46 3.78
N PHE A 135 4.19 -29.93 3.35
CA PHE A 135 2.89 -30.60 3.33
C PHE A 135 2.56 -31.05 1.90
N THR A 136 1.84 -32.16 1.78
CA THR A 136 1.21 -32.59 0.52
C THR A 136 -0.30 -32.75 0.71
N VAL A 137 -1.08 -32.35 -0.28
CA VAL A 137 -2.56 -32.38 -0.19
C VAL A 137 -3.13 -33.04 -1.43
N ASN A 138 -4.11 -33.93 -1.26
CA ASN A 138 -4.89 -34.46 -2.37
C ASN A 138 -5.58 -33.29 -3.11
N LYS A 139 -5.33 -33.16 -4.41
CA LYS A 139 -5.88 -32.11 -5.28
C LYS A 139 -7.41 -31.96 -5.23
N ASN A 140 -8.13 -32.99 -4.79
CA ASN A 140 -9.59 -32.99 -4.64
C ASN A 140 -10.07 -32.49 -3.25
N ASN A 141 -9.17 -32.14 -2.32
CA ASN A 141 -9.58 -31.59 -1.02
C ASN A 141 -10.27 -30.23 -1.21
N PRO A 142 -11.50 -30.02 -0.70
CA PRO A 142 -12.27 -28.82 -0.96
C PRO A 142 -11.77 -27.59 -0.18
N LEU A 143 -11.13 -27.77 0.99
CA LEU A 143 -10.77 -26.67 1.90
C LEU A 143 -9.27 -26.38 1.99
N PHE A 144 -8.41 -27.35 1.71
CA PHE A 144 -6.97 -27.24 1.86
C PHE A 144 -6.22 -27.49 0.55
N TYR A 145 -5.02 -26.93 0.44
CA TYR A 145 -4.02 -27.26 -0.59
C TYR A 145 -2.62 -26.89 -0.09
N ALA A 146 -1.58 -27.43 -0.73
CA ALA A 146 -0.21 -26.96 -0.57
C ALA A 146 0.21 -26.16 -1.81
N ASP A 147 1.04 -25.14 -1.63
CA ASP A 147 1.70 -24.45 -2.74
C ASP A 147 2.89 -25.27 -3.29
N SER A 148 3.58 -24.74 -4.31
CA SER A 148 4.79 -25.37 -4.87
C SER A 148 6.00 -25.38 -3.93
N SER A 149 5.93 -24.67 -2.80
CA SER A 149 6.91 -24.67 -1.71
C SER A 149 6.53 -25.63 -0.57
N GLY A 150 5.41 -26.36 -0.66
CA GLY A 150 4.92 -27.26 0.38
C GLY A 150 4.28 -26.54 1.58
N VAL A 151 3.94 -25.25 1.48
CA VAL A 151 3.25 -24.50 2.53
C VAL A 151 1.75 -24.79 2.47
N LEU A 152 1.14 -25.10 3.61
CA LEU A 152 -0.26 -25.49 3.71
C LEU A 152 -1.18 -24.26 3.80
N PHE A 153 -2.07 -24.12 2.83
CA PHE A 153 -3.12 -23.11 2.78
C PHE A 153 -4.50 -23.71 3.07
N LYS A 154 -5.36 -22.90 3.69
CA LYS A 154 -6.81 -23.12 3.78
C LYS A 154 -7.48 -22.08 2.88
N ARG A 155 -8.42 -22.51 2.03
CA ARG A 155 -9.21 -21.63 1.18
C ARG A 155 -10.09 -20.69 2.00
N GLY A 156 -10.22 -19.45 1.53
CA GLY A 156 -11.14 -18.45 2.08
C GLY A 156 -12.60 -18.82 1.87
N GLU A 157 -13.49 -18.17 2.62
CA GLU A 157 -14.93 -18.15 2.31
C GLU A 157 -15.23 -17.19 1.13
N ILE A 158 -14.28 -16.31 0.82
CA ILE A 158 -14.27 -15.39 -0.33
C ILE A 158 -13.06 -15.77 -1.20
N GLU A 159 -13.26 -15.81 -2.52
CA GLU A 159 -12.21 -16.10 -3.49
C GLU A 159 -11.06 -15.06 -3.39
N GLY A 160 -9.82 -15.54 -3.29
CA GLY A 160 -8.65 -14.68 -3.06
C GLY A 160 -8.46 -14.20 -1.61
N GLN A 161 -9.19 -14.77 -0.64
CA GLN A 161 -8.96 -14.52 0.81
C GLN A 161 -8.49 -15.77 1.55
N ASP A 162 -7.48 -16.44 1.01
CA ASP A 162 -6.94 -17.66 1.59
C ASP A 162 -6.09 -17.37 2.84
N ILE A 163 -5.94 -18.41 3.66
CA ILE A 163 -5.22 -18.36 4.93
C ILE A 163 -3.99 -19.25 4.81
N LEU A 164 -2.79 -18.70 5.03
CA LEU A 164 -1.59 -19.49 5.27
C LEU A 164 -1.80 -20.24 6.59
N PHE A 165 -2.13 -21.52 6.52
CA PHE A 165 -2.64 -22.30 7.64
C PHE A 165 -1.52 -23.02 8.41
N SER A 166 -0.50 -23.52 7.73
CA SER A 166 0.71 -24.03 8.38
C SER A 166 1.95 -23.94 7.49
N TYR A 167 3.03 -23.39 8.04
CA TYR A 167 4.35 -23.30 7.41
C TYR A 167 5.24 -24.46 7.89
N PRO A 168 5.92 -25.21 6.99
CA PRO A 168 6.81 -26.30 7.38
C PRO A 168 8.04 -25.75 8.12
N CYS A 169 8.19 -26.08 9.40
CA CYS A 169 9.17 -25.43 10.27
C CYS A 169 10.63 -25.69 9.87
N ALA A 170 10.92 -26.78 9.14
CA ALA A 170 12.23 -27.13 8.62
C ALA A 170 12.37 -26.95 7.10
N ARG A 171 11.44 -26.23 6.44
CA ARG A 171 11.55 -25.92 5.00
C ARG A 171 12.96 -25.38 4.67
N PRO A 172 13.68 -25.96 3.71
CA PRO A 172 15.13 -25.71 3.55
C PRO A 172 15.48 -24.32 3.02
N SER A 173 14.53 -23.59 2.41
CA SER A 173 14.74 -22.19 2.05
C SER A 173 14.52 -21.27 3.26
N ASN A 174 15.50 -20.40 3.50
CA ASN A 174 15.49 -19.40 4.56
C ASN A 174 14.51 -18.23 4.32
N TYR A 175 13.87 -18.14 3.15
CA TYR A 175 12.92 -17.08 2.83
C TYR A 175 11.57 -17.62 2.34
N TYR A 176 10.51 -16.84 2.55
CA TYR A 176 9.21 -17.11 1.94
C TYR A 176 8.51 -15.83 1.49
N ILE A 177 7.83 -15.94 0.36
CA ILE A 177 7.02 -14.89 -0.25
C ILE A 177 5.57 -15.35 -0.11
N VAL A 178 4.77 -14.59 0.63
CA VAL A 178 3.35 -14.89 0.83
C VAL A 178 2.58 -14.43 -0.42
N PRO A 179 1.86 -15.33 -1.12
CA PRO A 179 1.17 -14.98 -2.37
C PRO A 179 0.05 -13.95 -2.20
N ASP A 180 -0.26 -13.21 -3.27
CA ASP A 180 -1.33 -12.18 -3.30
C ASP A 180 -2.74 -12.71 -2.98
N TYR A 181 -2.99 -14.02 -3.04
CA TYR A 181 -4.27 -14.62 -2.61
C TYR A 181 -4.36 -14.88 -1.10
N ALA A 182 -3.26 -14.72 -0.36
CA ALA A 182 -3.19 -15.05 1.06
C ALA A 182 -3.49 -13.81 1.93
N TYR A 183 -4.77 -13.60 2.19
CA TYR A 183 -5.29 -12.48 2.97
C TYR A 183 -4.89 -12.52 4.46
N LYS A 184 -4.70 -13.71 5.03
CA LYS A 184 -4.32 -13.88 6.44
C LYS A 184 -3.17 -14.87 6.63
N ILE A 185 -2.23 -14.53 7.50
CA ILE A 185 -1.37 -15.52 8.15
C ILE A 185 -2.15 -16.12 9.32
N GLY A 186 -2.35 -17.44 9.32
CA GLY A 186 -3.14 -18.15 10.31
C GLY A 186 -2.58 -18.02 11.73
N ASP A 187 -3.46 -18.21 12.71
CA ASP A 187 -3.05 -18.22 14.12
C ASP A 187 -2.07 -19.38 14.34
N TYR A 188 -0.91 -19.08 14.91
CA TYR A 188 0.26 -19.97 15.08
C TYR A 188 0.81 -20.65 13.81
N ALA A 189 0.44 -20.20 12.60
CA ALA A 189 0.71 -20.92 11.36
C ALA A 189 2.21 -21.19 11.10
N ALA A 190 3.10 -20.29 11.49
CA ALA A 190 4.55 -20.39 11.36
C ALA A 190 5.27 -20.30 12.73
N ARG A 191 4.60 -20.75 13.80
CA ARG A 191 5.18 -20.84 15.14
C ARG A 191 6.38 -21.80 15.14
N TYR A 192 7.48 -21.40 15.78
CA TYR A 192 8.78 -22.10 15.74
C TYR A 192 9.42 -22.24 14.34
N ALA A 193 8.89 -21.62 13.28
CA ALA A 193 9.40 -21.82 11.93
C ALA A 193 10.86 -21.33 11.76
N GLY A 194 11.67 -22.11 11.05
CA GLY A 194 13.08 -21.83 10.77
C GLY A 194 13.36 -20.77 9.69
N ILE A 195 12.30 -20.14 9.15
CA ILE A 195 12.38 -19.02 8.21
C ILE A 195 13.11 -17.81 8.81
N LYS A 196 13.95 -17.14 8.01
CA LYS A 196 14.69 -15.91 8.36
C LYS A 196 14.06 -14.67 7.74
N HIS A 197 13.65 -14.72 6.46
CA HIS A 197 13.10 -13.57 5.74
C HIS A 197 11.68 -13.88 5.29
N ILE A 198 10.69 -13.05 5.65
CA ILE A 198 9.32 -13.22 5.15
C ILE A 198 8.79 -11.95 4.50
N PHE A 199 8.22 -12.12 3.31
CA PHE A 199 7.68 -11.03 2.51
C PHE A 199 6.17 -11.20 2.38
N LEU A 200 5.41 -10.35 3.07
CA LEU A 200 3.95 -10.35 3.02
C LEU A 200 3.45 -9.61 1.77
N SER A 201 2.34 -10.06 1.18
CA SER A 201 1.74 -9.36 0.05
C SER A 201 1.01 -8.09 0.51
N LYS A 202 0.71 -7.21 -0.46
CA LYS A 202 -0.23 -6.08 -0.29
C LYS A 202 -1.65 -6.50 0.14
N ASN A 203 -2.02 -7.75 -0.11
CA ASN A 203 -3.33 -8.31 0.21
C ASN A 203 -3.34 -9.03 1.57
N THR A 204 -2.18 -9.34 2.15
CA THR A 204 -2.08 -9.93 3.49
C THR A 204 -2.39 -8.86 4.54
N LYS A 205 -3.64 -8.82 5.01
CA LYS A 205 -4.14 -7.80 5.95
C LYS A 205 -3.99 -8.18 7.41
N ILE A 206 -4.00 -9.47 7.72
CA ILE A 206 -4.05 -9.97 9.10
C ILE A 206 -2.88 -10.92 9.38
N ILE A 207 -2.11 -10.61 10.43
CA ILE A 207 -1.15 -11.53 11.04
C ILE A 207 -1.80 -12.13 12.28
N GLY A 208 -2.04 -13.45 12.25
CA GLY A 208 -2.76 -14.17 13.30
C GLY A 208 -2.11 -14.17 14.69
N LYS A 209 -2.86 -14.59 15.69
CA LYS A 209 -2.36 -14.76 17.07
C LYS A 209 -1.18 -15.74 17.07
N GLY A 210 -0.06 -15.36 17.67
CA GLY A 210 1.14 -16.20 17.77
C GLY A 210 1.72 -16.69 16.43
N ALA A 211 1.34 -16.07 15.30
CA ALA A 211 1.62 -16.56 13.94
C ALA A 211 3.08 -16.93 13.67
N PHE A 212 4.03 -16.20 14.25
CA PHE A 212 5.47 -16.39 14.15
C PHE A 212 6.14 -16.53 15.54
N GLU A 213 5.40 -16.84 16.60
CA GLU A 213 5.95 -16.94 17.95
C GLU A 213 7.09 -17.98 18.00
N TYR A 214 8.25 -17.60 18.56
CA TYR A 214 9.54 -18.34 18.51
C TYR A 214 10.11 -18.64 17.11
N SER A 215 9.64 -17.98 16.04
CA SER A 215 10.24 -18.14 14.70
C SER A 215 11.64 -17.50 14.63
N LYS A 216 12.45 -17.96 13.67
CA LYS A 216 13.84 -17.48 13.45
C LYS A 216 13.92 -16.26 12.54
N ILE A 217 12.82 -15.51 12.38
CA ILE A 217 12.75 -14.35 11.50
C ILE A 217 13.78 -13.30 11.93
N GLU A 218 14.60 -12.89 10.97
CA GLU A 218 15.60 -11.83 11.02
C GLU A 218 15.09 -10.56 10.29
N GLU A 219 14.24 -10.73 9.28
CA GLU A 219 13.66 -9.67 8.45
C GLU A 219 12.19 -9.98 8.08
N ILE A 220 11.33 -8.97 8.16
CA ILE A 220 9.95 -9.05 7.67
C ILE A 220 9.58 -7.79 6.88
N ASP A 221 9.01 -8.00 5.69
CA ASP A 221 8.17 -7.00 5.01
C ASP A 221 6.71 -7.23 5.41
N PHE A 222 6.10 -6.22 6.03
CA PHE A 222 4.70 -6.26 6.47
C PHE A 222 3.69 -6.14 5.32
N GLY A 223 4.12 -5.81 4.10
CA GLY A 223 3.24 -5.72 2.94
C GLY A 223 2.07 -4.77 3.19
N GLY A 224 0.84 -5.26 3.02
CA GLY A 224 -0.38 -4.51 3.26
C GLY A 224 -1.03 -4.71 4.64
N THR A 225 -0.27 -5.19 5.65
CA THR A 225 -0.80 -5.56 6.98
C THR A 225 -1.53 -4.39 7.66
N GLU A 226 -2.71 -4.67 8.19
CA GLU A 226 -3.53 -3.75 8.97
C GLU A 226 -3.61 -4.17 10.45
N GLN A 227 -3.57 -5.48 10.72
CA GLN A 227 -3.79 -6.04 12.06
C GLN A 227 -2.69 -7.04 12.45
N ILE A 228 -2.00 -6.76 13.57
CA ILE A 228 -0.95 -7.62 14.12
C ILE A 228 -1.45 -8.28 15.42
N GLY A 229 -1.62 -9.60 15.39
CA GLY A 229 -2.24 -10.37 16.47
C GLY A 229 -1.45 -10.43 17.78
N VAL A 230 -2.13 -10.83 18.86
CA VAL A 230 -1.56 -11.09 20.18
C VAL A 230 -0.40 -12.10 20.07
N SER A 231 0.74 -11.79 20.70
CA SER A 231 1.95 -12.64 20.70
C SER A 231 2.53 -13.00 19.32
N SER A 232 2.09 -12.36 18.23
CA SER A 232 2.37 -12.75 16.84
C SER A 232 3.86 -12.97 16.52
N PHE A 233 4.75 -12.11 17.01
CA PHE A 233 6.21 -12.21 16.89
C PHE A 233 6.90 -12.44 18.24
N SER A 234 6.18 -12.85 19.29
CA SER A 234 6.77 -13.05 20.61
C SER A 234 7.96 -14.02 20.55
N SER A 235 9.09 -13.61 21.14
CA SER A 235 10.37 -14.33 21.12
C SER A 235 10.98 -14.57 19.72
N CYS A 236 10.67 -13.72 18.72
CA CYS A 236 11.39 -13.67 17.43
C CYS A 236 12.81 -13.09 17.60
N ASN A 237 13.72 -13.88 18.19
CA ASN A 237 15.07 -13.45 18.54
C ASN A 237 16.02 -13.27 17.35
N GLY A 238 15.58 -13.50 16.10
CA GLY A 238 16.33 -13.07 14.91
C GLY A 238 16.16 -11.58 14.60
N LEU A 239 15.00 -10.99 14.93
CA LEU A 239 14.67 -9.61 14.58
C LEU A 239 15.63 -8.64 15.25
N THR A 240 16.26 -7.78 14.43
CA THR A 240 17.15 -6.71 14.88
C THR A 240 16.53 -5.32 14.69
N GLN A 241 15.63 -5.16 13.73
CA GLN A 241 14.87 -3.94 13.49
C GLN A 241 13.48 -4.28 12.92
N ILE A 242 12.49 -3.41 13.13
CA ILE A 242 11.22 -3.44 12.42
C ILE A 242 10.81 -2.03 11.96
N SER A 243 10.12 -1.97 10.82
CA SER A 243 9.45 -0.77 10.31
C SER A 243 8.02 -1.13 9.95
N LEU A 244 7.05 -0.55 10.67
CA LEU A 244 5.62 -0.80 10.45
C LEU A 244 5.03 0.29 9.54
N PRO A 245 4.37 -0.06 8.42
CA PRO A 245 3.79 0.92 7.51
C PRO A 245 2.53 1.58 8.08
N ASP A 246 2.12 2.70 7.48
CA ASP A 246 0.93 3.49 7.89
C ASP A 246 -0.39 2.69 7.89
N SER A 247 -0.46 1.53 7.24
CA SER A 247 -1.64 0.66 7.28
C SER A 247 -1.85 -0.04 8.64
N VAL A 248 -0.82 -0.16 9.48
CA VAL A 248 -0.91 -0.91 10.76
C VAL A 248 -1.62 -0.08 11.82
N GLU A 249 -2.93 -0.31 11.99
CA GLU A 249 -3.75 0.47 12.92
C GLU A 249 -3.51 0.13 14.40
N SER A 250 -3.04 -1.08 14.71
CA SER A 250 -2.89 -1.53 16.10
C SER A 250 -1.80 -2.58 16.33
N LEU A 251 -1.14 -2.47 17.49
CA LEU A 251 -0.30 -3.51 18.06
C LEU A 251 -0.97 -4.09 19.31
N ASN A 252 -1.12 -5.41 19.33
CA ASN A 252 -1.81 -6.13 20.38
C ASN A 252 -0.86 -6.59 21.51
N ASN A 253 -1.45 -7.16 22.57
CA ASN A 253 -0.72 -7.62 23.73
C ASN A 253 0.43 -8.58 23.34
N SER A 254 1.63 -8.28 23.82
CA SER A 254 2.84 -9.07 23.63
C SER A 254 3.24 -9.31 22.16
N SER A 255 2.73 -8.54 21.18
CA SER A 255 2.96 -8.80 19.75
C SER A 255 4.43 -8.95 19.36
N PHE A 256 5.36 -8.24 20.00
CA PHE A 256 6.81 -8.34 19.82
C PHE A 256 7.57 -8.66 21.13
N SER A 257 6.89 -9.13 22.19
CA SER A 257 7.52 -9.30 23.51
C SER A 257 8.69 -10.30 23.47
N TYR A 258 9.69 -10.10 24.31
CA TYR A 258 10.91 -10.93 24.38
C TYR A 258 11.72 -11.04 23.08
N CYS A 259 11.53 -10.18 22.08
CA CYS A 259 12.44 -10.09 20.91
C CYS A 259 13.79 -9.52 21.38
N SER A 260 14.64 -10.40 21.91
CA SER A 260 15.75 -9.99 22.77
C SER A 260 16.91 -9.32 22.02
N ASN A 261 16.91 -9.38 20.67
CA ASN A 261 17.89 -8.75 19.79
C ASN A 261 17.31 -7.53 19.03
N LEU A 262 16.02 -7.21 19.19
CA LEU A 262 15.36 -6.09 18.51
C LEU A 262 15.89 -4.77 19.06
N LYS A 263 16.55 -3.96 18.23
CA LYS A 263 17.22 -2.70 18.59
C LYS A 263 16.45 -1.44 18.19
N ILE A 264 15.81 -1.47 17.02
CA ILE A 264 15.17 -0.31 16.42
C ILE A 264 13.74 -0.65 16.03
N VAL A 265 12.79 0.17 16.47
CA VAL A 265 11.39 0.12 16.05
C VAL A 265 11.02 1.46 15.44
N THR A 266 10.44 1.44 14.24
CA THR A 266 9.79 2.62 13.62
C THR A 266 8.35 2.27 13.23
N ILE A 267 7.41 3.16 13.49
CA ILE A 267 5.98 2.97 13.24
C ILE A 267 5.41 4.18 12.50
N GLY A 268 4.69 3.93 11.40
CA GLY A 268 4.00 4.95 10.61
C GLY A 268 2.84 5.64 11.34
N SER A 269 2.29 6.66 10.68
CA SER A 269 1.30 7.62 11.19
C SER A 269 -0.08 7.03 11.52
N GLY A 270 -0.47 5.94 10.86
CA GLY A 270 -1.80 5.32 11.04
C GLY A 270 -2.00 4.50 12.33
N ILE A 271 -0.98 4.39 13.19
CA ILE A 271 -1.06 3.63 14.45
C ILE A 271 -1.97 4.30 15.48
N LYS A 272 -3.04 3.61 15.90
CA LYS A 272 -4.08 4.14 16.81
C LYS A 272 -3.94 3.63 18.24
N THR A 273 -3.38 2.44 18.45
CA THR A 273 -3.19 1.87 19.79
C THR A 273 -2.04 0.84 19.83
N ILE A 274 -1.24 0.90 20.89
CA ILE A 274 -0.19 -0.08 21.23
C ILE A 274 -0.51 -0.63 22.62
N VAL A 275 -0.68 -1.96 22.75
CA VAL A 275 -0.98 -2.63 24.02
C VAL A 275 0.13 -3.61 24.36
N GLY A 276 0.92 -3.37 25.41
CA GLY A 276 1.85 -4.36 25.97
C GLY A 276 2.81 -5.00 24.96
N SER A 277 3.16 -4.30 23.88
CA SER A 277 3.60 -4.99 22.66
C SER A 277 5.08 -5.36 22.66
N PHE A 278 5.96 -4.61 23.33
CA PHE A 278 7.42 -4.76 23.25
C PHE A 278 8.07 -5.33 24.51
N HIS A 279 7.33 -5.54 25.61
CA HIS A 279 7.90 -5.91 26.91
C HIS A 279 9.01 -6.98 26.85
N ASN A 280 10.11 -6.69 27.54
CA ASN A 280 11.35 -7.47 27.58
C ASN A 280 12.10 -7.57 26.23
N CYS A 281 11.95 -6.59 25.32
CA CYS A 281 12.88 -6.36 24.22
C CYS A 281 14.20 -5.78 24.77
N LYS A 282 15.03 -6.65 25.36
CA LYS A 282 16.21 -6.26 26.15
C LYS A 282 17.29 -5.51 25.37
N SER A 283 17.32 -5.59 24.05
CA SER A 283 18.23 -4.82 23.18
C SER A 283 17.59 -3.59 22.54
N LEU A 284 16.32 -3.26 22.82
CA LEU A 284 15.65 -2.11 22.23
C LEU A 284 16.35 -0.84 22.68
N GLU A 285 16.96 -0.12 21.74
CA GLU A 285 17.76 1.09 21.97
C GLU A 285 16.97 2.35 21.57
N ILE A 286 16.22 2.25 20.47
CA ILE A 286 15.50 3.36 19.83
C ILE A 286 14.08 2.91 19.45
N PHE A 287 13.08 3.65 19.94
CA PHE A 287 11.68 3.49 19.57
C PHE A 287 11.16 4.79 18.93
N LYS A 288 10.58 4.70 17.73
CA LYS A 288 10.01 5.83 16.99
C LYS A 288 8.57 5.58 16.55
N ILE A 289 7.73 6.59 16.72
CA ILE A 289 6.45 6.73 16.01
C ILE A 289 6.52 8.03 15.20
N ASP A 290 5.91 8.04 14.01
CA ASP A 290 5.67 9.25 13.23
C ASP A 290 5.04 10.38 14.07
N GLU A 291 5.45 11.62 13.83
CA GLU A 291 5.04 12.80 14.60
C GLU A 291 3.53 13.11 14.49
N LYS A 292 2.88 12.64 13.42
CA LYS A 292 1.46 12.90 13.12
C LYS A 292 0.54 11.81 13.70
N ALA A 293 1.09 10.77 14.33
CA ALA A 293 0.32 9.67 14.88
C ALA A 293 -0.46 10.05 16.15
N VAL A 294 -1.76 9.73 16.16
CA VAL A 294 -2.61 9.86 17.36
C VAL A 294 -2.74 8.48 18.02
N CYS A 295 -1.71 8.09 18.77
CA CYS A 295 -1.53 6.73 19.26
C CYS A 295 -1.71 6.61 20.78
N ARG A 296 -2.61 5.72 21.20
CA ARG A 296 -2.83 5.39 22.61
C ARG A 296 -1.96 4.21 23.07
N ILE A 297 -1.06 4.43 24.02
CA ILE A 297 -0.19 3.42 24.63
C ILE A 297 -0.84 2.85 25.90
N ASN A 298 -0.79 1.52 26.05
CA ASN A 298 -1.45 0.78 27.13
C ASN A 298 -0.61 -0.44 27.61
N GLY A 299 -0.77 -0.83 28.88
CA GLY A 299 -0.49 -2.18 29.39
C GLY A 299 0.98 -2.61 29.40
N GLY A 300 1.87 -1.80 29.96
CA GLY A 300 3.29 -2.17 30.12
C GLY A 300 4.07 -2.30 28.82
N ALA A 301 3.77 -1.45 27.83
CA ALA A 301 4.26 -1.54 26.45
C ALA A 301 5.76 -1.84 26.31
N PHE A 302 6.61 -1.22 27.13
CA PHE A 302 8.09 -1.33 27.12
C PHE A 302 8.65 -1.91 28.43
N SER A 303 7.83 -2.65 29.18
CA SER A 303 8.21 -3.12 30.52
C SER A 303 9.38 -4.11 30.45
N GLY A 304 10.50 -3.78 31.08
CA GLY A 304 11.75 -4.55 31.06
C GLY A 304 12.66 -4.30 29.85
N ASP A 305 12.43 -3.24 29.07
CA ASP A 305 13.24 -2.89 27.89
C ASP A 305 14.51 -2.14 28.33
N LYS A 306 15.41 -2.89 28.97
CA LYS A 306 16.53 -2.35 29.77
C LYS A 306 17.49 -1.43 29.04
N ASN A 307 17.60 -1.54 27.72
CA ASN A 307 18.51 -0.75 26.88
C ASN A 307 17.83 0.47 26.23
N LEU A 308 16.55 0.73 26.49
CA LEU A 308 15.82 1.81 25.83
C LEU A 308 16.38 3.17 26.26
N VAL A 309 17.05 3.86 25.34
CA VAL A 309 17.68 5.17 25.57
C VAL A 309 16.86 6.29 24.91
N SER A 310 16.28 6.03 23.73
CA SER A 310 15.59 7.05 22.93
C SER A 310 14.17 6.64 22.56
N VAL A 311 13.22 7.51 22.89
CA VAL A 311 11.80 7.43 22.52
C VAL A 311 11.46 8.72 21.78
N ILE A 312 10.89 8.59 20.58
CA ILE A 312 10.56 9.72 19.70
C ILE A 312 9.13 9.55 19.18
N TRP A 313 8.31 10.57 19.36
CA TRP A 313 6.90 10.63 18.96
C TRP A 313 6.42 12.09 18.90
N GLY A 314 5.24 12.35 18.34
CA GLY A 314 4.55 13.64 18.44
C GLY A 314 3.58 13.72 19.63
N ALA A 315 3.02 14.91 19.86
CA ALA A 315 2.10 15.21 20.97
C ALA A 315 0.79 14.39 20.94
N GLY A 316 0.47 13.73 19.83
CA GLY A 316 -0.67 12.81 19.70
C GLY A 316 -0.49 11.45 20.39
N VAL A 317 0.70 11.12 20.91
CA VAL A 317 1.04 9.79 21.44
C VAL A 317 0.93 9.73 22.97
N TYR A 318 -0.21 9.25 23.48
CA TYR A 318 -0.61 9.39 24.89
C TYR A 318 -0.77 8.06 25.63
N PHE A 319 -0.62 8.10 26.96
CA PHE A 319 -0.90 6.95 27.83
C PHE A 319 -2.38 6.93 28.21
N ALA A 320 -3.00 5.75 28.13
CA ALA A 320 -4.40 5.56 28.53
C ALA A 320 -4.60 5.60 30.05
N ASP A 321 -5.70 6.22 30.52
CA ASP A 321 -6.11 6.11 31.92
C ASP A 321 -6.33 4.64 32.32
N GLY A 322 -5.92 4.27 33.53
CA GLY A 322 -5.94 2.88 34.01
C GLY A 322 -4.82 1.99 33.45
N SER A 323 -4.03 2.44 32.46
CA SER A 323 -2.85 1.72 31.98
C SER A 323 -1.70 1.81 32.98
N ASN A 324 -1.01 0.69 33.21
CA ASN A 324 0.10 0.58 34.13
C ASN A 324 1.46 0.33 33.45
N ALA A 325 2.54 0.64 34.18
CA ALA A 325 3.90 0.12 33.99
C ALA A 325 4.54 0.34 32.60
N GLN A 326 4.11 1.38 31.87
CA GLN A 326 4.43 1.66 30.46
C GLN A 326 5.91 1.48 30.11
N PHE A 327 6.81 2.02 30.94
CA PHE A 327 8.27 1.98 30.81
C PHE A 327 8.93 1.26 31.99
N SER A 328 8.19 0.49 32.79
CA SER A 328 8.73 -0.03 34.05
C SER A 328 9.94 -0.95 33.82
N GLY A 329 11.07 -0.63 34.45
CA GLY A 329 12.34 -1.34 34.26
C GLY A 329 13.12 -0.94 32.99
N CYS A 330 12.79 0.19 32.34
CA CYS A 330 13.63 0.81 31.31
C CYS A 330 14.88 1.44 31.94
N THR A 331 15.80 0.60 32.42
CA THR A 331 16.94 1.00 33.25
C THR A 331 17.96 1.93 32.59
N SER A 332 17.90 2.12 31.25
CA SER A 332 18.78 3.05 30.50
C SER A 332 18.10 4.35 30.05
N LEU A 333 16.79 4.51 30.31
CA LEU A 333 16.02 5.67 29.87
C LEU A 333 16.39 6.89 30.74
N LYS A 334 17.10 7.85 30.15
CA LYS A 334 17.59 9.07 30.85
C LYS A 334 16.59 10.20 30.92
N SER A 335 15.81 10.35 29.86
CA SER A 335 14.80 11.38 29.67
C SER A 335 13.75 10.88 28.68
N ILE A 336 12.54 11.40 28.79
CA ILE A 336 11.43 11.14 27.88
C ILE A 336 10.56 12.38 27.84
N ASP A 337 10.10 12.78 26.66
CA ASP A 337 9.16 13.89 26.54
C ASP A 337 7.72 13.37 26.57
N ILE A 338 6.97 13.81 27.56
CA ILE A 338 5.52 13.64 27.69
C ILE A 338 4.84 14.95 28.09
N SER A 339 5.50 16.11 27.88
CA SER A 339 5.03 17.41 28.36
C SER A 339 3.75 17.88 27.65
N GLU A 340 3.76 17.90 26.33
CA GLU A 340 2.62 18.28 25.46
C GLU A 340 1.51 17.22 25.36
N ASN A 341 1.53 16.22 26.23
CA ASN A 341 0.70 15.02 26.10
C ASN A 341 -0.71 15.23 26.67
N GLN A 342 -1.53 16.02 25.96
CA GLN A 342 -2.80 16.57 26.46
C GLN A 342 -3.83 15.52 26.92
N ASN A 343 -3.72 14.27 26.48
CA ASN A 343 -4.70 13.20 26.73
C ASN A 343 -4.35 12.24 27.88
N THR A 344 -3.23 12.44 28.61
CA THR A 344 -2.86 11.59 29.76
C THR A 344 -3.25 12.25 31.09
N SER A 345 -4.28 11.70 31.76
CA SER A 345 -4.77 12.22 33.05
C SER A 345 -4.19 11.48 34.28
N GLU A 346 -3.78 10.21 34.14
CA GLU A 346 -3.01 9.50 35.16
C GLU A 346 -1.73 8.79 34.66
N LEU A 347 -0.71 8.74 35.53
CA LEU A 347 0.45 7.84 35.43
C LEU A 347 0.28 6.75 36.51
N ARG A 348 0.59 5.47 36.23
CA ARG A 348 0.46 4.38 37.21
C ARG A 348 1.60 3.37 37.09
N GLY A 349 2.54 3.38 38.04
CA GLY A 349 3.78 2.59 37.94
C GLY A 349 4.62 2.91 36.70
N ALA A 350 4.33 4.01 35.98
CA ALA A 350 4.70 4.21 34.58
C ALA A 350 6.21 4.14 34.33
N PHE A 351 7.00 4.69 35.26
CA PHE A 351 8.46 4.73 35.22
C PHE A 351 9.11 3.95 36.38
N LYS A 352 8.36 3.07 37.06
CA LYS A 352 8.88 2.22 38.14
C LYS A 352 10.16 1.50 37.70
N ASP A 353 11.22 1.56 38.51
CA ASP A 353 12.55 0.99 38.25
C ASP A 353 13.28 1.59 37.00
N CYS A 354 12.92 2.80 36.54
CA CYS A 354 13.72 3.58 35.58
C CYS A 354 14.93 4.22 36.26
N SER A 355 15.90 3.38 36.65
CA SER A 355 17.06 3.76 37.48
C SER A 355 17.93 4.90 36.93
N SER A 356 17.90 5.15 35.62
CA SER A 356 18.67 6.20 34.94
C SER A 356 17.86 7.46 34.59
N LEU A 357 16.57 7.53 34.89
CA LEU A 357 15.75 8.72 34.59
C LEU A 357 16.23 9.88 35.47
N GLU A 358 16.79 10.92 34.86
CA GLU A 358 17.43 12.04 35.57
C GLU A 358 16.44 13.17 35.91
N GLN A 359 15.50 13.42 34.99
CA GLN A 359 14.47 14.46 35.09
C GLN A 359 13.20 14.07 34.31
N LEU A 360 12.05 14.65 34.66
CA LEU A 360 10.80 14.51 33.90
C LEU A 360 9.91 15.75 34.01
N THR A 361 9.42 16.24 32.86
CA THR A 361 8.25 17.13 32.79
C THR A 361 7.01 16.27 32.61
N ALA A 362 6.05 16.39 33.52
CA ALA A 362 4.79 15.64 33.45
C ALA A 362 3.84 16.23 32.37
N PRO A 363 2.84 15.46 31.89
CA PRO A 363 1.86 15.96 30.93
C PRO A 363 1.06 17.15 31.48
N ARG A 364 0.81 18.17 30.64
CA ARG A 364 0.12 19.42 31.04
C ARG A 364 -1.25 19.24 31.70
N ASN A 365 -1.97 18.16 31.35
CA ASN A 365 -3.30 17.84 31.90
C ASN A 365 -3.27 16.76 33.00
N LEU A 366 -2.10 16.37 33.51
CA LEU A 366 -1.98 15.29 34.49
C LEU A 366 -2.71 15.65 35.79
N ARG A 367 -3.59 14.75 36.25
CA ARG A 367 -4.36 14.89 37.49
C ARG A 367 -3.90 13.95 38.58
N TYR A 368 -3.38 12.77 38.23
CA TYR A 368 -3.00 11.76 39.21
C TYR A 368 -1.65 11.11 38.88
N ILE A 369 -0.71 11.19 39.82
CA ILE A 369 0.43 10.27 39.86
C ILE A 369 -0.01 9.11 40.77
N LYS A 370 -0.42 7.97 40.20
CA LYS A 370 -0.86 6.80 40.96
C LYS A 370 0.32 5.98 41.49
N GLU A 371 0.01 4.83 42.10
CA GLU A 371 0.94 4.08 42.94
C GLU A 371 2.25 3.75 42.21
N GLU A 372 3.36 3.85 42.93
CA GLU A 372 4.71 3.43 42.49
C GLU A 372 5.22 4.09 41.18
N SER A 373 4.61 5.18 40.70
CA SER A 373 4.87 5.72 39.35
C SER A 373 6.33 6.07 39.01
N PHE A 374 7.13 6.51 39.98
CA PHE A 374 8.58 6.73 39.88
C PHE A 374 9.35 5.93 40.95
N TYR A 375 8.75 4.86 41.48
CA TYR A 375 9.36 3.99 42.47
C TYR A 375 10.75 3.53 42.00
N ASN A 376 11.77 3.74 42.82
CA ASN A 376 13.15 3.33 42.54
C ASN A 376 13.76 3.99 41.27
N CYS A 377 13.31 5.19 40.89
CA CYS A 377 14.02 6.03 39.92
C CYS A 377 15.26 6.66 40.59
N THR A 378 16.31 5.86 40.78
CA THR A 378 17.50 6.20 41.59
C THR A 378 18.37 7.34 41.05
N SER A 379 18.06 7.91 39.88
CA SER A 379 18.73 9.10 39.32
C SER A 379 17.83 10.34 39.28
N LEU A 380 16.55 10.23 39.65
CA LEU A 380 15.55 11.28 39.44
C LEU A 380 15.73 12.43 40.42
N LYS A 381 16.40 13.49 39.95
CA LYS A 381 16.77 14.69 40.72
C LYS A 381 15.71 15.78 40.65
N SER A 382 14.97 15.87 39.55
CA SER A 382 13.97 16.91 39.36
C SER A 382 12.72 16.43 38.63
N VAL A 383 11.57 16.97 39.03
CA VAL A 383 10.30 16.83 38.29
C VAL A 383 9.61 18.17 38.14
N SER A 384 8.95 18.35 36.99
CA SER A 384 8.11 19.50 36.69
C SER A 384 6.65 19.05 36.61
N LEU A 385 5.79 19.61 37.45
CA LEU A 385 4.42 19.14 37.71
C LEU A 385 3.37 20.24 37.41
N PRO A 386 2.27 19.91 36.71
CA PRO A 386 1.24 20.88 36.33
C PRO A 386 0.34 21.27 37.50
N LYS A 387 -0.29 22.45 37.41
CA LYS A 387 -1.31 22.94 38.35
C LYS A 387 -2.57 22.06 38.37
N SER A 388 -2.78 21.22 37.34
CA SER A 388 -3.90 20.27 37.28
C SER A 388 -3.78 19.07 38.24
N LEU A 389 -2.62 18.87 38.87
CA LEU A 389 -2.35 17.71 39.71
C LEU A 389 -3.15 17.73 41.03
N ILE A 390 -3.82 16.62 41.34
CA ILE A 390 -4.72 16.45 42.51
C ILE A 390 -4.15 15.44 43.52
N GLU A 391 -3.47 14.41 43.04
CA GLU A 391 -3.04 13.27 43.85
C GLU A 391 -1.65 12.76 43.48
N ILE A 392 -0.86 12.42 44.50
CA ILE A 392 0.33 11.58 44.41
C ILE A 392 0.10 10.36 45.31
N GLY A 393 -0.05 9.19 44.70
CA GLY A 393 -0.37 7.92 45.34
C GLY A 393 0.77 7.34 46.18
N LYS A 394 0.52 6.19 46.78
CA LYS A 394 1.48 5.49 47.64
C LYS A 394 2.78 5.14 46.91
N ASN A 395 3.90 5.36 47.58
CA ASN A 395 5.26 5.01 47.14
C ASN A 395 5.67 5.61 45.77
N SER A 396 4.96 6.62 45.24
CA SER A 396 5.19 7.13 43.89
C SER A 396 6.60 7.68 43.69
N PHE A 397 7.20 8.30 44.71
CA PHE A 397 8.57 8.82 44.73
C PHE A 397 9.47 8.08 45.75
N TYR A 398 9.15 6.81 46.04
CA TYR A 398 9.97 6.00 46.94
C TYR A 398 11.35 5.70 46.33
N ASN A 399 12.42 5.89 47.10
CA ASN A 399 13.82 5.73 46.67
C ASN A 399 14.20 6.57 45.42
N THR A 400 13.72 7.82 45.35
CA THR A 400 14.18 8.82 44.37
C THR A 400 15.05 9.90 45.06
N PRO A 401 16.20 10.31 44.50
CA PRO A 401 17.08 11.33 45.08
C PRO A 401 16.62 12.76 44.71
N LEU A 402 15.35 13.07 44.98
CA LEU A 402 14.71 14.29 44.48
C LEU A 402 15.28 15.53 45.17
N GLU A 403 15.96 16.38 44.40
CA GLU A 403 16.60 17.62 44.83
C GLU A 403 15.66 18.83 44.65
N THR A 404 14.86 18.82 43.58
CA THR A 404 14.00 19.96 43.17
C THR A 404 12.66 19.51 42.61
N VAL A 405 11.60 20.27 42.92
CA VAL A 405 10.30 20.19 42.25
C VAL A 405 9.98 21.56 41.64
N TYR A 406 9.63 21.60 40.37
CA TYR A 406 8.99 22.77 39.75
C TYR A 406 7.49 22.52 39.69
N PHE A 407 6.68 23.43 40.24
CA PHE A 407 5.23 23.33 40.23
C PHE A 407 4.62 24.57 39.58
N GLU A 408 3.75 24.36 38.59
CA GLU A 408 2.99 25.42 37.91
C GLU A 408 1.91 26.03 38.83
N GLY A 409 1.48 25.28 39.84
CA GLY A 409 0.59 25.78 40.88
C GLY A 409 1.30 26.64 41.93
N SER A 410 0.50 27.37 42.70
CA SER A 410 0.92 28.15 43.85
C SER A 410 1.18 27.26 45.07
N GLU A 411 1.81 27.81 46.11
CA GLU A 411 1.96 27.16 47.42
C GLU A 411 0.60 26.69 48.01
N LEU A 412 -0.48 27.41 47.71
CA LEU A 412 -1.83 27.05 48.16
C LEU A 412 -2.37 25.83 47.41
N ASP A 413 -2.15 25.73 46.10
CA ASP A 413 -2.54 24.56 45.30
C ASP A 413 -1.78 23.32 45.79
N TRP A 414 -0.46 23.46 46.04
CA TRP A 414 0.39 22.39 46.57
C TRP A 414 -0.07 21.88 47.94
N LYS A 415 -0.53 22.79 48.81
CA LYS A 415 -1.07 22.45 50.14
C LYS A 415 -2.38 21.66 50.09
N TYR A 416 -3.13 21.71 48.99
CA TYR A 416 -4.34 20.90 48.79
C TYR A 416 -4.09 19.59 48.04
N LEU A 417 -2.86 19.33 47.59
CA LEU A 417 -2.45 18.09 46.92
C LEU A 417 -2.57 16.90 47.88
N THR A 418 -3.25 15.83 47.45
CA THR A 418 -3.36 14.60 48.25
C THR A 418 -2.12 13.74 48.04
N VAL A 419 -1.23 13.65 49.04
CA VAL A 419 0.01 12.86 48.98
C VAL A 419 -0.07 11.64 49.90
N GLY A 420 0.13 10.45 49.33
CA GLY A 420 0.17 9.17 50.05
C GLY A 420 1.49 8.89 50.77
N GLU A 421 1.52 7.85 51.59
CA GLU A 421 2.73 7.38 52.29
C GLU A 421 3.85 6.91 51.32
N GLY A 422 5.11 7.00 51.74
CA GLY A 422 6.26 6.57 50.94
C GLY A 422 6.74 7.58 49.90
N ASN A 423 6.42 8.87 50.09
CA ASN A 423 6.79 9.97 49.19
C ASN A 423 7.66 11.03 49.90
N GLU A 424 8.48 10.61 50.87
CA GLU A 424 9.25 11.50 51.73
C GLU A 424 10.28 12.34 50.93
N ALA A 425 10.66 11.90 49.73
CA ALA A 425 11.47 12.69 48.80
C ALA A 425 10.85 14.07 48.48
N LEU A 426 9.52 14.17 48.36
CA LEU A 426 8.81 15.44 48.10
C LEU A 426 8.89 16.42 49.28
N GLN A 427 9.21 15.95 50.49
CA GLN A 427 9.36 16.79 51.68
C GLN A 427 10.80 17.31 51.84
N ASN A 428 11.76 16.68 51.16
CA ASN A 428 13.18 17.03 51.22
C ASN A 428 13.65 17.85 49.99
N ALA A 429 12.93 17.74 48.87
CA ALA A 429 13.19 18.53 47.67
C ALA A 429 12.84 20.02 47.85
N THR A 430 13.57 20.90 47.16
CA THR A 430 13.20 22.32 47.09
C THR A 430 12.06 22.51 46.10
N VAL A 431 10.90 23.00 46.55
CA VAL A 431 9.74 23.26 45.69
C VAL A 431 9.73 24.71 45.23
N TYR A 432 9.68 24.93 43.91
CA TYR A 432 9.42 26.22 43.28
C TYR A 432 7.96 26.29 42.82
N PHE A 433 7.29 27.39 43.11
CA PHE A 433 5.87 27.62 42.83
C PHE A 433 5.66 28.59 41.65
N ASP A 434 4.46 28.56 41.07
CA ASP A 434 4.03 29.44 39.98
C ASP A 434 4.98 29.38 38.75
N CYS A 435 5.57 28.19 38.51
CA CYS A 435 6.58 27.97 37.47
C CYS A 435 5.96 27.94 36.06
N LYS A 436 6.55 28.68 35.11
CA LYS A 436 6.32 28.45 33.67
C LYS A 436 7.01 27.14 33.23
N ILE A 437 6.29 26.03 33.31
CA ILE A 437 6.78 24.68 32.97
C ILE A 437 6.57 24.36 31.49
N TYR A 438 5.39 24.70 30.97
CA TYR A 438 4.99 24.48 29.57
C TYR A 438 5.28 25.76 28.76
N PRO A 439 5.52 25.64 27.43
CA PRO A 439 5.61 26.80 26.56
C PRO A 439 4.35 27.67 26.67
N ASP A 440 4.55 28.99 26.65
CA ASP A 440 3.44 29.93 26.66
C ASP A 440 2.88 30.08 25.24
N LEU A 441 2.10 29.08 24.84
CA LEU A 441 1.45 28.97 23.53
C LEU A 441 0.49 30.13 23.20
N SER A 442 0.40 31.17 24.05
CA SER A 442 -0.30 32.43 23.80
C SER A 442 0.59 33.52 23.15
N ASP A 443 1.91 33.28 23.03
CA ASP A 443 2.84 34.11 22.23
C ASP A 443 3.30 33.41 20.92
N GLU A 444 3.12 32.08 20.79
CA GLU A 444 3.47 31.31 19.60
C GLU A 444 2.31 31.21 18.59
N PRO A 445 2.52 31.33 17.26
CA PRO A 445 1.46 31.23 16.27
C PRO A 445 0.91 29.80 16.15
N ALA A 446 -0.39 29.66 15.88
CA ALA A 446 -1.00 28.37 15.57
C ALA A 446 -0.53 27.80 14.21
N ASP A 447 -0.67 26.49 14.02
CA ASP A 447 -0.43 25.86 12.71
C ASP A 447 -1.64 26.06 11.80
N PHE A 448 -1.45 26.89 10.77
CA PHE A 448 -2.43 27.14 9.71
C PHE A 448 -2.26 26.25 8.47
N SER A 449 -1.31 25.32 8.44
CA SER A 449 -0.99 24.53 7.22
C SER A 449 -2.21 23.84 6.62
N ALA A 450 -3.02 23.17 7.44
CA ALA A 450 -4.26 22.52 7.01
C ALA A 450 -5.39 23.50 6.63
N VAL A 451 -5.35 24.74 7.15
CA VAL A 451 -6.25 25.83 6.75
C VAL A 451 -5.81 26.40 5.41
N ASP A 452 -4.50 26.57 5.18
CA ASP A 452 -3.97 27.06 3.91
C ASP A 452 -4.21 26.06 2.77
N GLU A 453 -4.03 24.75 2.99
CA GLU A 453 -4.52 23.76 2.03
C GLU A 453 -6.03 23.86 1.76
N ALA A 454 -6.84 24.16 2.79
CA ALA A 454 -8.30 24.33 2.62
C ALA A 454 -8.65 25.61 1.84
N ILE A 455 -7.86 26.68 2.01
CA ILE A 455 -7.98 27.93 1.26
C ILE A 455 -7.51 27.75 -0.19
N GLU A 456 -6.43 26.99 -0.43
CA GLU A 456 -6.01 26.62 -1.78
C GLU A 456 -7.09 25.80 -2.49
N ARG A 457 -7.66 24.78 -1.83
CA ARG A 457 -8.82 24.02 -2.35
C ARG A 457 -10.02 24.94 -2.63
N ALA A 458 -10.31 25.91 -1.76
CA ALA A 458 -11.39 26.88 -1.94
C ALA A 458 -11.15 27.88 -3.09
N ASN A 459 -9.88 28.15 -3.43
CA ASN A 459 -9.49 29.08 -4.50
C ASN A 459 -9.26 28.39 -5.85
N ALA A 460 -8.96 27.09 -5.87
CA ALA A 460 -8.90 26.27 -7.08
C ALA A 460 -10.28 25.97 -7.69
N ILE A 461 -11.37 26.23 -6.97
CA ILE A 461 -12.74 26.11 -7.47
C ILE A 461 -13.04 27.23 -8.46
N ASP A 462 -13.50 26.90 -9.66
CA ASP A 462 -14.07 27.87 -10.60
C ASP A 462 -15.42 28.40 -10.08
N LYS A 463 -15.33 29.52 -9.35
CA LYS A 463 -16.46 30.23 -8.75
C LYS A 463 -17.46 30.76 -9.80
N SER A 464 -17.10 30.85 -11.08
CA SER A 464 -18.02 31.31 -12.14
C SER A 464 -19.18 30.34 -12.42
N LEU A 465 -18.98 29.05 -12.11
CA LEU A 465 -19.99 28.00 -12.24
C LEU A 465 -21.06 28.03 -11.14
N TYR A 466 -20.87 28.82 -10.08
CA TYR A 466 -21.68 28.77 -8.87
C TYR A 466 -22.52 30.05 -8.66
N SER A 467 -23.57 29.94 -7.83
CA SER A 467 -24.44 31.05 -7.51
C SER A 467 -23.80 31.96 -6.49
N ASP A 468 -23.97 33.27 -6.69
CA ASP A 468 -23.33 34.34 -5.92
C ASP A 468 -23.60 34.23 -4.41
N GLU A 469 -24.80 33.76 -4.03
CA GLU A 469 -25.17 33.44 -2.63
C GLU A 469 -24.23 32.40 -2.01
N SER A 470 -23.93 31.33 -2.76
CA SER A 470 -23.13 30.21 -2.28
C SER A 470 -21.63 30.48 -2.34
N VAL A 471 -21.17 31.23 -3.35
CA VAL A 471 -19.79 31.74 -3.42
C VAL A 471 -19.53 32.71 -2.26
N ALA A 472 -20.45 33.64 -1.98
CA ALA A 472 -20.33 34.55 -0.83
C ALA A 472 -20.32 33.82 0.52
N ALA A 473 -20.95 32.64 0.64
CA ALA A 473 -20.86 31.80 1.84
C ALA A 473 -19.48 31.15 1.99
N LEU A 474 -18.86 30.68 0.90
CA LEU A 474 -17.49 30.17 0.88
C LEU A 474 -16.47 31.26 1.18
N GLU A 475 -16.60 32.42 0.52
CA GLU A 475 -15.72 33.57 0.77
C GLU A 475 -15.88 34.10 2.19
N LYS A 476 -17.08 34.08 2.77
CA LYS A 476 -17.27 34.40 4.19
C LYS A 476 -16.55 33.41 5.13
N ALA A 477 -16.51 32.12 4.80
CA ALA A 477 -15.77 31.13 5.60
C ALA A 477 -14.26 31.39 5.53
N VAL A 478 -13.70 31.54 4.32
CA VAL A 478 -12.28 31.86 4.09
C VAL A 478 -11.89 33.19 4.75
N ASN A 479 -12.69 34.25 4.59
CA ASN A 479 -12.45 35.56 5.19
C ASN A 479 -12.74 35.63 6.71
N SER A 480 -13.17 34.53 7.34
CA SER A 480 -13.34 34.44 8.80
C SER A 480 -12.13 33.85 9.53
N VAL A 481 -11.11 33.40 8.78
CA VAL A 481 -9.85 32.88 9.32
C VAL A 481 -9.03 34.01 9.95
N ASP A 482 -8.95 34.03 11.27
CA ASP A 482 -8.05 34.92 12.00
C ASP A 482 -6.65 34.30 12.06
N LYS A 483 -5.74 34.76 11.20
CA LYS A 483 -4.32 34.36 11.19
C LYS A 483 -3.48 34.97 12.31
N THR A 484 -4.10 35.67 13.27
CA THR A 484 -3.42 36.13 14.50
C THR A 484 -3.61 35.18 15.67
N LEU A 485 -4.37 34.08 15.51
CA LEU A 485 -4.53 33.07 16.56
C LEU A 485 -3.22 32.34 16.86
N THR A 486 -3.03 32.13 18.15
CA THR A 486 -1.86 31.53 18.77
C THR A 486 -2.08 30.04 19.05
N ALA A 487 -1.03 29.27 19.29
CA ALA A 487 -1.09 27.81 19.40
C ALA A 487 -2.03 27.31 20.54
N ASP A 488 -2.26 28.13 21.58
CA ASP A 488 -3.29 27.90 22.61
C ASP A 488 -4.75 28.05 22.11
N LYS A 489 -4.94 28.31 20.80
CA LYS A 489 -6.20 28.36 20.06
C LYS A 489 -6.24 27.38 18.88
N GLN A 490 -5.32 26.41 18.78
CA GLN A 490 -5.27 25.47 17.63
C GLN A 490 -6.63 24.85 17.29
N SER A 491 -7.43 24.41 18.29
CA SER A 491 -8.77 23.86 18.05
C SER A 491 -9.72 24.81 17.30
N THR A 492 -9.55 26.14 17.41
CA THR A 492 -10.33 27.13 16.64
C THR A 492 -9.80 27.27 15.21
N VAL A 493 -8.52 27.01 14.99
CA VAL A 493 -7.90 26.93 13.65
C VAL A 493 -8.35 25.64 12.94
N ASP A 494 -8.44 24.53 13.66
CA ASP A 494 -8.99 23.26 13.17
C ASP A 494 -10.49 23.37 12.81
N ASP A 495 -11.25 24.16 13.58
CA ASP A 495 -12.64 24.52 13.26
C ASP A 495 -12.75 25.33 11.94
N TYR A 496 -11.76 26.17 11.59
CA TYR A 496 -11.75 26.85 10.29
C TYR A 496 -11.63 25.87 9.11
N VAL A 497 -10.78 24.83 9.24
CA VAL A 497 -10.68 23.75 8.23
C VAL A 497 -12.06 23.11 8.02
N SER A 498 -12.76 22.82 9.12
CA SER A 498 -14.11 22.25 9.11
C SER A 498 -15.15 23.19 8.48
N ALA A 499 -15.09 24.49 8.78
CA ALA A 499 -16.00 25.51 8.25
C ALA A 499 -15.79 25.74 6.74
N ILE A 500 -14.54 25.85 6.27
CA ILE A 500 -14.21 26.00 4.84
C ILE A 500 -14.64 24.74 4.08
N ASN A 501 -14.29 23.55 4.56
CA ASN A 501 -14.72 22.29 3.95
C ASN A 501 -16.26 22.11 3.97
N ALA A 502 -16.98 22.69 4.94
CA ALA A 502 -18.45 22.74 4.93
C ALA A 502 -19.01 23.72 3.89
N ALA A 503 -18.41 24.91 3.74
CA ALA A 503 -18.85 25.90 2.76
C ALA A 503 -18.56 25.47 1.31
N ILE A 504 -17.45 24.78 1.05
CA ILE A 504 -17.16 24.12 -0.25
C ILE A 504 -18.30 23.14 -0.62
N ARG A 505 -18.74 22.32 0.34
CA ARG A 505 -19.87 21.38 0.16
C ARG A 505 -21.25 22.09 0.05
N GLY A 506 -21.33 23.38 0.37
CA GLY A 506 -22.54 24.19 0.30
C GLY A 506 -22.73 24.95 -1.02
N LEU A 507 -21.78 24.85 -1.95
CA LEU A 507 -21.82 25.50 -3.26
C LEU A 507 -23.01 25.00 -4.12
N LYS A 508 -23.70 25.93 -4.79
CA LYS A 508 -24.85 25.66 -5.67
C LYS A 508 -24.53 26.17 -7.07
N TYR A 509 -24.80 25.41 -8.13
CA TYR A 509 -24.53 25.86 -9.49
C TYR A 509 -25.41 27.06 -9.90
N ARG A 510 -24.87 27.95 -10.74
CA ARG A 510 -25.60 29.05 -11.39
C ARG A 510 -26.55 28.47 -12.45
N GLN A 511 -27.64 29.17 -12.78
CA GLN A 511 -28.47 28.81 -13.94
C GLN A 511 -27.72 29.03 -15.25
N ALA A 512 -28.06 28.26 -16.29
CA ALA A 512 -27.56 28.46 -17.64
C ALA A 512 -28.11 29.76 -18.27
N ASP A 513 -27.33 30.37 -19.16
CA ASP A 513 -27.71 31.53 -19.96
C ASP A 513 -28.47 31.09 -21.21
N TYR A 514 -29.75 31.48 -21.28
CA TYR A 514 -30.66 31.22 -22.40
C TYR A 514 -30.71 32.37 -23.41
N TYR A 515 -29.99 33.48 -23.23
CA TYR A 515 -30.06 34.67 -24.09
C TYR A 515 -29.82 34.34 -25.57
N SER A 516 -28.87 33.45 -25.87
CA SER A 516 -28.61 32.99 -27.24
C SER A 516 -29.73 32.11 -27.81
N VAL A 517 -30.48 31.40 -26.97
CA VAL A 517 -31.66 30.61 -27.38
C VAL A 517 -32.83 31.54 -27.65
N GLU A 518 -33.08 32.51 -26.77
CA GLU A 518 -34.12 33.53 -26.95
C GLU A 518 -33.86 34.35 -28.22
N ALA A 519 -32.61 34.72 -28.51
CA ALA A 519 -32.20 35.36 -29.75
C ALA A 519 -32.38 34.45 -30.98
N ALA A 520 -32.10 33.14 -30.87
CA ALA A 520 -32.31 32.18 -31.96
C ALA A 520 -33.81 31.95 -32.25
N LEU A 521 -34.65 31.93 -31.21
CA LEU A 521 -36.12 31.84 -31.31
C LEU A 521 -36.70 33.10 -31.96
N ASP A 522 -36.23 34.29 -31.57
CA ASP A 522 -36.56 35.56 -32.21
C ASP A 522 -36.09 35.62 -33.67
N ALA A 523 -34.88 35.14 -34.00
CA ALA A 523 -34.40 35.00 -35.37
C ALA A 523 -35.24 34.03 -36.19
N ALA A 524 -35.67 32.90 -35.61
CA ALA A 524 -36.56 31.94 -36.25
C ALA A 524 -37.95 32.53 -36.57
N SER A 525 -38.45 33.45 -35.72
CA SER A 525 -39.68 34.19 -36.00
C SER A 525 -39.57 35.16 -37.19
N LYS A 526 -38.35 35.52 -37.61
CA LYS A 526 -38.05 36.50 -38.67
C LYS A 526 -37.73 35.89 -40.03
N VAL A 527 -37.75 34.56 -40.15
CA VAL A 527 -37.52 33.87 -41.42
C VAL A 527 -38.55 34.30 -42.46
N ARG A 528 -38.05 34.72 -43.63
CA ARG A 528 -38.86 34.95 -44.83
C ARG A 528 -39.22 33.63 -45.50
N ARG A 529 -40.18 32.93 -44.90
CA ARG A 529 -40.63 31.59 -45.30
C ARG A 529 -41.11 31.56 -46.77
N GLU A 530 -41.37 32.72 -47.39
CA GLU A 530 -41.69 32.88 -48.81
C GLU A 530 -40.53 32.62 -49.80
N TYR A 531 -39.27 32.66 -49.35
CA TYR A 531 -38.08 32.42 -50.18
C TYR A 531 -37.38 31.07 -49.90
N CYS A 532 -38.04 30.18 -49.17
CA CYS A 532 -37.48 28.95 -48.61
C CYS A 532 -38.17 27.71 -49.21
N THR A 533 -37.52 26.54 -49.18
CA THR A 533 -38.19 25.27 -49.53
C THR A 533 -38.95 24.68 -48.33
N GLU A 534 -40.13 24.10 -48.56
CA GLU A 534 -41.00 23.57 -47.48
C GLU A 534 -40.29 22.54 -46.57
N GLU A 535 -39.48 21.66 -47.17
CA GLU A 535 -38.67 20.66 -46.46
C GLU A 535 -37.73 21.30 -45.42
N SER A 536 -37.11 22.43 -45.74
CA SER A 536 -36.17 23.11 -44.84
C SER A 536 -36.86 23.79 -43.65
N LEU A 537 -38.13 24.16 -43.79
CA LEU A 537 -38.90 24.83 -42.74
C LEU A 537 -39.38 23.86 -41.65
N ALA A 538 -39.67 22.61 -41.99
CA ALA A 538 -40.11 21.61 -41.02
C ALA A 538 -39.02 21.26 -39.99
N ALA A 539 -37.75 21.27 -40.39
CA ALA A 539 -36.62 21.06 -39.49
C ALA A 539 -36.48 22.20 -38.46
N LEU A 540 -36.71 23.44 -38.89
CA LEU A 540 -36.69 24.62 -38.01
C LEU A 540 -37.77 24.56 -36.93
N ASP A 541 -39.01 24.28 -37.34
CA ASP A 541 -40.12 24.16 -36.39
C ASP A 541 -39.89 23.00 -35.39
N SER A 542 -39.21 21.92 -35.81
CA SER A 542 -38.81 20.83 -34.91
C SER A 542 -37.72 21.23 -33.92
N ALA A 543 -36.72 22.03 -34.32
CA ALA A 543 -35.66 22.50 -33.42
C ALA A 543 -36.19 23.50 -32.38
N VAL A 544 -37.08 24.41 -32.80
CA VAL A 544 -37.74 25.41 -31.94
C VAL A 544 -38.53 24.76 -30.80
N ASN A 545 -39.17 23.61 -31.05
CA ASN A 545 -39.97 22.90 -30.04
C ASN A 545 -39.15 22.00 -29.09
N ALA A 546 -37.83 21.90 -29.26
CA ALA A 546 -36.96 21.01 -28.48
C ALA A 546 -36.32 21.66 -27.24
N VAL A 547 -36.56 22.96 -26.99
CA VAL A 547 -35.91 23.75 -25.93
C VAL A 547 -36.41 23.37 -24.52
N GLU A 548 -35.53 22.82 -23.67
CA GLU A 548 -35.81 22.64 -22.24
C GLU A 548 -35.28 23.80 -21.40
N TYR A 549 -36.14 24.38 -20.55
CA TYR A 549 -35.81 25.49 -19.65
C TYR A 549 -35.48 25.03 -18.22
N GLY A 550 -34.64 25.82 -17.53
CA GLY A 550 -34.33 25.63 -16.11
C GLY A 550 -33.04 24.85 -15.81
N LEU A 551 -32.17 24.67 -16.80
CA LEU A 551 -30.89 23.97 -16.64
C LEU A 551 -29.84 24.81 -15.89
N ASP A 552 -28.87 24.15 -15.26
CA ASP A 552 -27.70 24.80 -14.64
C ASP A 552 -26.52 24.97 -15.61
N ILE A 553 -25.61 25.88 -15.28
CA ILE A 553 -24.52 26.37 -16.13
C ILE A 553 -23.57 25.27 -16.64
N ARG A 554 -23.53 24.08 -16.03
CA ARG A 554 -22.76 22.95 -16.57
C ARG A 554 -23.37 22.41 -17.87
N ARG A 555 -24.69 22.49 -18.02
CA ARG A 555 -25.45 22.18 -19.24
C ARG A 555 -25.52 23.39 -20.19
N GLN A 556 -24.68 24.42 -20.01
CA GLN A 556 -24.59 25.56 -20.94
C GLN A 556 -24.24 25.12 -22.37
N SER A 557 -23.50 24.01 -22.53
CA SER A 557 -23.25 23.39 -23.83
C SER A 557 -24.54 23.00 -24.53
N GLU A 558 -25.48 22.36 -23.83
CA GLU A 558 -26.79 21.93 -24.37
C GLU A 558 -27.75 23.10 -24.58
N VAL A 559 -27.75 24.10 -23.68
CA VAL A 559 -28.50 25.35 -23.91
C VAL A 559 -27.95 26.08 -25.14
N SER A 560 -26.64 26.10 -25.32
CA SER A 560 -25.99 26.60 -26.54
C SER A 560 -26.26 25.70 -27.75
N GLU A 561 -26.56 24.41 -27.56
CA GLU A 561 -26.95 23.48 -28.62
C GLU A 561 -28.41 23.68 -29.05
N TYR A 562 -29.33 24.09 -28.17
CA TYR A 562 -30.65 24.55 -28.56
C TYR A 562 -30.54 25.80 -29.46
N ALA A 563 -29.74 26.78 -29.06
CA ALA A 563 -29.44 27.93 -29.91
C ALA A 563 -28.78 27.50 -31.24
N ARG A 564 -27.83 26.55 -31.21
CA ARG A 564 -27.11 26.09 -32.40
C ARG A 564 -27.97 25.25 -33.33
N THR A 565 -28.85 24.40 -32.84
CA THR A 565 -29.74 23.56 -33.66
C THR A 565 -30.84 24.39 -34.31
N ILE A 566 -31.39 25.39 -33.61
CA ILE A 566 -32.27 26.40 -34.21
C ILE A 566 -31.49 27.17 -35.29
N ASN A 567 -30.30 27.71 -34.98
CA ASN A 567 -29.47 28.44 -35.96
C ASN A 567 -28.96 27.56 -37.13
N ALA A 568 -28.75 26.26 -36.92
CA ALA A 568 -28.37 25.31 -37.97
C ALA A 568 -29.56 24.95 -38.86
N ALA A 569 -30.76 24.85 -38.30
CA ALA A 569 -31.98 24.75 -39.10
C ALA A 569 -32.26 26.05 -39.88
N LEU A 570 -31.91 27.22 -39.32
CA LEU A 570 -31.93 28.50 -40.04
C LEU A 570 -30.89 28.57 -41.17
N ALA A 571 -29.69 28.01 -40.97
CA ALA A 571 -28.64 27.92 -41.98
C ALA A 571 -28.92 26.83 -43.05
N ALA A 572 -29.67 25.79 -42.70
CA ALA A 572 -30.10 24.73 -43.62
C ALA A 572 -31.34 25.10 -44.46
N ILE A 573 -31.85 26.33 -44.31
CA ILE A 573 -32.80 26.94 -45.24
C ILE A 573 -32.15 27.03 -46.63
N LYS A 574 -32.79 26.45 -47.63
CA LYS A 574 -32.27 26.43 -49.01
C LYS A 574 -32.79 27.63 -49.80
N TYR A 575 -31.85 28.41 -50.34
CA TYR A 575 -32.05 29.54 -51.25
C TYR A 575 -31.63 29.15 -52.69
N PHE A 576 -31.26 30.12 -53.55
CA PHE A 576 -30.88 29.91 -54.98
C PHE A 576 -29.43 30.44 -55.28
N ASP A 577 -28.85 30.21 -56.47
CA ASP A 577 -27.37 30.26 -56.73
C ASP A 577 -26.76 31.59 -57.31
N ALA A 578 -25.41 31.70 -57.43
CA ALA A 578 -24.64 32.88 -57.93
C ALA A 578 -23.50 32.61 -58.98
N ASN A 579 -22.64 33.62 -59.28
CA ASN A 579 -21.77 33.74 -60.49
C ASN A 579 -20.25 33.96 -60.21
N TYR A 580 -19.33 33.72 -61.18
CA TYR A 580 -17.97 33.24 -60.84
C TYR A 580 -16.69 33.63 -61.67
N SER A 581 -16.75 34.49 -62.67
CA SER A 581 -15.76 34.48 -63.78
C SER A 581 -14.33 35.05 -63.58
N ALA A 582 -13.87 35.38 -62.37
CA ALA A 582 -12.63 36.18 -62.18
C ALA A 582 -11.35 35.40 -61.81
N VAL A 583 -11.48 34.27 -61.09
CA VAL A 583 -10.35 33.69 -60.34
C VAL A 583 -9.38 32.86 -61.20
N ASP A 584 -9.86 32.24 -62.28
CA ASP A 584 -9.10 31.32 -63.15
C ASP A 584 -7.79 31.89 -63.71
N ALA A 585 -7.61 33.22 -63.71
CA ALA A 585 -6.43 33.88 -64.26
C ALA A 585 -5.15 33.75 -63.41
N ALA A 586 -5.25 33.67 -62.08
CA ALA A 586 -4.09 33.85 -61.19
C ALA A 586 -3.21 32.60 -61.02
N VAL A 587 -3.82 31.41 -61.05
CA VAL A 587 -3.18 30.11 -60.80
C VAL A 587 -2.03 29.80 -61.78
N ALA A 588 -2.05 30.37 -62.99
CA ALA A 588 -1.08 30.12 -64.05
C ALA A 588 0.35 30.66 -63.81
N ALA A 589 0.58 31.44 -62.75
CA ALA A 589 1.83 32.17 -62.56
C ALA A 589 2.98 31.35 -61.92
N ALA A 590 2.71 30.57 -60.88
CA ALA A 590 3.72 30.14 -59.89
C ALA A 590 4.66 28.98 -60.32
N ALA A 591 4.32 28.23 -61.36
CA ALA A 591 4.92 26.92 -61.66
C ALA A 591 6.33 26.96 -62.33
N LYS A 592 7.29 27.78 -61.83
CA LYS A 592 8.51 28.17 -62.59
C LYS A 592 9.81 28.39 -61.76
N VAL A 593 10.13 27.55 -60.75
CA VAL A 593 11.28 27.78 -59.82
C VAL A 593 12.24 26.57 -59.66
N GLU A 594 13.54 26.83 -59.52
CA GLU A 594 14.66 25.84 -59.44
C GLU A 594 15.17 25.60 -57.98
N ARG A 595 15.75 24.43 -57.69
CA ARG A 595 15.76 23.84 -56.32
C ARG A 595 17.10 23.30 -55.73
N SER A 596 18.26 23.34 -56.39
CA SER A 596 19.38 22.41 -56.05
C SER A 596 20.57 22.90 -55.21
N MET A 597 20.75 24.20 -54.94
CA MET A 597 22.00 24.77 -54.37
C MET A 597 21.96 24.98 -52.85
N TRP A 598 21.10 24.24 -52.16
CA TRP A 598 20.35 24.79 -51.03
C TRP A 598 19.95 23.72 -49.99
N SER A 599 19.76 24.10 -48.72
CA SER A 599 19.09 23.27 -47.69
C SER A 599 17.58 23.18 -47.94
N ASP A 600 16.96 22.02 -47.73
CA ASP A 600 15.58 21.71 -48.16
C ASP A 600 14.47 22.62 -47.57
N THR A 601 14.73 23.27 -46.44
CA THR A 601 13.73 23.98 -45.60
C THR A 601 12.86 25.00 -46.33
N SER A 602 13.38 25.71 -47.32
CA SER A 602 12.80 26.99 -47.75
C SER A 602 12.12 26.94 -49.12
N LEU A 603 12.20 25.79 -49.79
CA LEU A 603 11.51 25.52 -51.06
C LEU A 603 10.03 25.18 -50.86
N ALA A 604 9.65 24.71 -49.67
CA ALA A 604 8.30 24.24 -49.36
C ALA A 604 7.26 25.36 -49.22
N ARG A 605 7.67 26.63 -49.11
CA ARG A 605 6.76 27.77 -48.86
C ARG A 605 6.00 28.24 -50.10
N LEU A 606 6.51 27.97 -51.30
CA LEU A 606 5.89 28.38 -52.56
C LEU A 606 4.65 27.57 -52.90
N ASP A 607 4.76 26.25 -52.77
CA ASP A 607 3.78 25.29 -53.28
C ASP A 607 2.41 25.35 -52.56
N ALA A 608 2.34 26.07 -51.42
CA ALA A 608 1.13 26.21 -50.60
C ALA A 608 0.10 27.22 -51.16
N ALA A 609 0.54 28.33 -51.75
CA ALA A 609 -0.34 29.48 -52.02
C ALA A 609 -1.30 29.27 -53.21
N VAL A 610 -0.95 28.39 -54.16
CA VAL A 610 -1.71 28.14 -55.40
C VAL A 610 -3.05 27.44 -55.14
N ASN A 611 -3.09 26.58 -54.12
CA ASN A 611 -4.15 25.58 -53.93
C ASN A 611 -5.36 26.11 -53.12
N SER A 612 -5.70 27.40 -53.27
CA SER A 612 -6.60 28.12 -52.36
C SER A 612 -7.83 28.76 -53.03
N VAL A 613 -8.28 28.24 -54.19
CA VAL A 613 -9.42 28.76 -54.97
C VAL A 613 -10.68 27.93 -54.71
N GLU A 614 -11.86 28.55 -54.59
CA GLU A 614 -13.14 27.89 -54.26
C GLU A 614 -14.31 28.33 -55.17
N TYR A 615 -15.21 27.39 -55.49
CA TYR A 615 -16.33 27.55 -56.43
C TYR A 615 -17.66 27.03 -55.85
N GLY A 616 -18.78 27.73 -56.05
CA GLY A 616 -20.14 27.24 -55.79
C GLY A 616 -21.03 28.00 -54.78
N LEU A 617 -20.81 29.30 -54.54
CA LEU A 617 -21.58 30.14 -53.62
C LEU A 617 -22.99 30.55 -54.13
N ASP A 618 -23.86 30.98 -53.20
CA ASP A 618 -25.29 31.28 -53.44
C ASP A 618 -25.63 32.77 -53.71
N ILE A 619 -26.89 33.06 -54.06
CA ILE A 619 -27.44 34.38 -54.46
C ILE A 619 -27.21 35.49 -53.41
N THR A 620 -26.88 35.15 -52.16
CA THR A 620 -26.57 36.09 -51.08
C THR A 620 -25.08 36.42 -50.93
N GLN A 621 -24.17 35.72 -51.64
CA GLN A 621 -22.74 35.63 -51.31
C GLN A 621 -21.77 36.13 -52.41
N GLN A 622 -22.28 36.88 -53.39
CA GLN A 622 -21.59 37.21 -54.66
C GLN A 622 -20.19 37.89 -54.54
N SER A 623 -19.80 38.47 -53.41
CA SER A 623 -18.56 39.25 -53.28
C SER A 623 -17.30 38.49 -52.84
N THR A 624 -17.42 37.28 -52.27
CA THR A 624 -16.25 36.53 -51.77
C THR A 624 -15.38 35.99 -52.91
N VAL A 625 -16.02 35.70 -54.05
CA VAL A 625 -15.44 35.20 -55.30
C VAL A 625 -14.19 35.98 -55.72
N ASP A 626 -14.21 37.30 -55.57
CA ASP A 626 -13.22 38.19 -56.20
C ASP A 626 -11.83 38.19 -55.51
N LEU A 627 -11.69 37.60 -54.31
CA LEU A 627 -10.47 37.75 -53.48
C LEU A 627 -9.35 36.73 -53.72
N PHE A 628 -9.66 35.55 -54.27
CA PHE A 628 -8.70 34.43 -54.30
C PHE A 628 -7.46 34.65 -55.20
N ALA A 629 -7.48 35.65 -56.09
CA ALA A 629 -6.43 35.88 -57.08
C ALA A 629 -5.08 36.41 -56.50
N ASP A 630 -5.09 37.12 -55.37
CA ASP A 630 -3.93 37.90 -54.92
C ASP A 630 -2.82 37.08 -54.23
N SER A 631 -3.18 36.04 -53.48
CA SER A 631 -2.30 35.35 -52.52
C SER A 631 -1.06 34.70 -53.17
N ILE A 632 -1.24 34.18 -54.39
CA ILE A 632 -0.32 33.26 -55.08
C ILE A 632 1.09 33.86 -55.31
N ASN A 633 1.21 35.18 -55.39
CA ASN A 633 2.36 35.85 -55.99
C ASN A 633 3.57 36.11 -55.05
N ARG A 634 3.58 35.61 -53.79
CA ARG A 634 4.47 36.15 -52.73
C ARG A 634 5.73 35.33 -52.32
N ALA A 635 5.84 34.03 -52.62
CA ALA A 635 6.59 33.10 -51.72
C ALA A 635 7.87 32.36 -52.27
N ILE A 636 8.99 33.05 -52.59
CA ILE A 636 10.12 32.47 -53.39
C ILE A 636 11.58 32.80 -52.80
N ALA A 637 12.25 32.04 -51.84
CA ALA A 637 13.44 32.53 -50.99
C ALA A 637 14.77 31.68 -50.55
N GLU A 638 15.11 31.28 -49.26
CA GLU A 638 16.51 31.30 -48.57
C GLU A 638 17.21 30.05 -47.78
N LEU A 639 18.50 29.55 -48.00
CA LEU A 639 18.99 28.11 -47.68
C LEU A 639 20.60 27.79 -47.36
N ALA A 640 21.13 26.64 -46.71
CA ALA A 640 22.61 26.33 -46.21
C ALA A 640 23.27 24.82 -45.99
N TYR A 641 24.51 24.54 -45.33
CA TYR A 641 25.38 23.22 -45.27
C TYR A 641 26.38 22.78 -44.02
N GLY A 642 27.35 21.74 -44.04
CA GLY A 642 28.07 20.94 -42.88
C GLY A 642 29.63 20.38 -42.79
N ASP A 643 30.02 19.21 -42.12
CA ASP A 643 31.33 18.76 -41.32
C ASP A 643 32.40 17.55 -41.72
N VAL A 644 33.44 17.08 -40.88
CA VAL A 644 34.70 16.15 -41.14
C VAL A 644 35.37 15.20 -39.95
N THR A 645 36.43 14.27 -40.10
CA THR A 645 37.10 13.26 -39.08
C THR A 645 38.62 12.65 -39.27
N LEU A 646 39.26 11.72 -38.42
CA LEU A 646 40.74 11.20 -38.31
C LEU A 646 41.15 9.69 -37.75
N ARG A 647 42.46 9.14 -37.68
CA ARG A 647 42.93 7.75 -37.10
C ARG A 647 44.46 7.24 -36.91
N HIS A 648 44.72 6.29 -35.94
CA HIS A 648 45.79 5.26 -35.52
C HIS A 648 47.07 4.80 -36.31
N ASP A 649 48.12 4.38 -35.56
CA ASP A 649 48.94 3.14 -35.71
C ASP A 649 49.41 2.64 -34.29
N GLY A 650 49.94 1.43 -33.95
CA GLY A 650 50.12 0.18 -34.72
C GLY A 650 50.32 -1.18 -33.95
N HIS A 651 50.94 -1.27 -32.76
CA HIS A 651 51.43 -2.52 -32.09
C HIS A 651 50.38 -3.57 -31.61
N GLY A 652 49.14 -3.54 -32.09
CA GLY A 652 48.04 -4.39 -31.61
C GLY A 652 47.25 -3.81 -30.42
N VAL A 653 47.52 -2.54 -30.08
CA VAL A 653 46.76 -1.69 -29.16
C VAL A 653 46.13 -0.57 -30.00
N ILE A 654 44.81 -0.35 -29.92
CA ILE A 654 44.08 0.55 -30.83
C ILE A 654 43.59 1.80 -30.08
N VAL A 655 43.75 2.97 -30.69
CA VAL A 655 43.29 4.27 -30.14
C VAL A 655 42.69 5.14 -31.25
N SER A 656 41.68 5.96 -30.94
CA SER A 656 40.92 6.77 -31.90
C SER A 656 40.18 7.95 -31.24
N ALA A 657 40.03 9.08 -31.93
CA ALA A 657 39.32 10.28 -31.45
C ALA A 657 38.53 10.99 -32.58
N THR A 658 37.57 11.85 -32.23
CA THR A 658 36.73 12.61 -33.18
C THR A 658 36.28 13.94 -32.56
N THR A 659 36.53 15.08 -33.22
CA THR A 659 36.06 16.41 -32.76
C THR A 659 35.74 17.33 -33.95
N LYS A 660 34.98 18.41 -33.71
CA LYS A 660 34.80 19.52 -34.67
C LYS A 660 35.99 20.50 -34.74
N SER A 661 37.00 20.30 -33.88
CA SER A 661 38.06 21.27 -33.61
C SER A 661 39.41 20.90 -34.25
N LEU A 662 39.59 19.63 -34.62
CA LEU A 662 40.85 19.11 -35.15
C LEU A 662 40.97 19.32 -36.67
N LYS A 663 42.17 19.75 -37.09
CA LYS A 663 42.59 19.72 -38.49
C LYS A 663 42.96 18.29 -38.87
N LYS A 664 43.08 18.01 -40.17
CA LYS A 664 43.03 16.66 -40.76
C LYS A 664 44.29 15.76 -40.54
N GLN A 665 45.15 16.02 -39.54
CA GLN A 665 46.48 15.36 -39.37
C GLN A 665 47.00 15.34 -37.88
N THR A 666 46.81 14.25 -37.12
CA THR A 666 47.34 14.03 -35.72
C THR A 666 47.52 12.51 -35.43
N THR A 667 48.41 12.07 -34.49
CA THR A 667 48.95 10.67 -34.34
C THR A 667 49.29 10.20 -32.89
N LEU A 668 49.61 8.90 -32.62
CA LEU A 668 49.77 8.29 -31.25
C LEU A 668 50.62 6.96 -31.23
N SER A 669 51.23 6.53 -30.10
CA SER A 669 51.99 5.25 -29.90
C SER A 669 51.86 4.56 -28.49
N VAL A 670 52.36 3.32 -28.33
CA VAL A 670 52.28 2.45 -27.10
C VAL A 670 53.43 1.41 -26.98
N GLU A 671 53.88 1.04 -25.77
CA GLU A 671 54.91 0.00 -25.44
C GLU A 671 54.49 -0.95 -24.26
N MET A 672 55.28 -2.01 -23.96
CA MET A 672 55.08 -2.99 -22.86
C MET A 672 56.35 -3.23 -22.03
N LYS A 673 56.22 -3.52 -20.72
CA LYS A 673 57.34 -3.71 -19.77
C LYS A 673 57.36 -5.08 -19.07
N ASP A 674 58.53 -5.47 -18.56
CA ASP A 674 58.78 -6.77 -17.90
C ASP A 674 58.46 -6.72 -16.39
N PRO A 675 57.59 -7.61 -15.85
CA PRO A 675 57.28 -7.67 -14.41
C PRO A 675 58.48 -7.87 -13.48
N ALA A 676 59.60 -8.45 -13.94
CA ALA A 676 60.80 -8.63 -13.11
C ALA A 676 61.45 -7.31 -12.66
N SER A 677 61.09 -6.19 -13.28
CA SER A 677 61.50 -4.83 -12.88
C SER A 677 60.99 -4.40 -11.49
N HIS A 678 59.99 -5.10 -10.93
CA HIS A 678 59.26 -4.71 -9.71
C HIS A 678 59.41 -5.72 -8.55
N GLU A 679 60.44 -6.58 -8.54
CA GLU A 679 60.68 -7.52 -7.43
C GLU A 679 60.97 -6.80 -6.10
N GLY A 680 60.03 -6.89 -5.15
CA GLY A 680 60.13 -6.30 -3.81
C GLY A 680 58.90 -5.47 -3.39
N SER A 681 58.07 -5.06 -4.35
CA SER A 681 56.88 -4.24 -4.09
C SER A 681 55.74 -5.03 -3.44
N ASN A 682 55.21 -4.51 -2.33
CA ASN A 682 54.23 -5.20 -1.48
C ASN A 682 52.78 -4.75 -1.78
N PHE A 683 52.26 -5.13 -2.94
CA PHE A 683 50.97 -4.64 -3.46
C PHE A 683 49.75 -5.17 -2.68
N ALA A 684 49.03 -4.28 -1.98
CA ALA A 684 47.86 -4.60 -1.18
C ALA A 684 46.56 -4.64 -2.01
N VAL A 685 46.36 -5.72 -2.78
CA VAL A 685 45.16 -5.90 -3.64
C VAL A 685 44.12 -6.78 -2.94
N GLY A 686 42.87 -6.32 -2.87
CA GLY A 686 41.79 -7.01 -2.13
C GLY A 686 41.33 -8.33 -2.78
N GLY A 687 41.87 -9.45 -2.30
CA GLY A 687 41.50 -10.81 -2.71
C GLY A 687 42.72 -11.70 -2.97
N ASN A 688 42.52 -12.86 -3.61
CA ASN A 688 43.63 -13.75 -3.99
C ASN A 688 44.13 -13.42 -5.41
N ILE A 689 45.34 -12.88 -5.52
CA ILE A 689 45.98 -12.49 -6.79
C ILE A 689 46.39 -13.74 -7.62
N ARG A 690 46.18 -13.70 -8.94
CA ARG A 690 46.62 -14.77 -9.88
C ARG A 690 47.69 -14.36 -10.90
N SER A 691 47.72 -13.11 -11.39
CA SER A 691 48.65 -12.66 -12.44
C SER A 691 48.85 -11.13 -12.47
N LEU A 692 49.93 -10.63 -13.09
CA LEU A 692 50.37 -9.21 -13.14
C LEU A 692 51.14 -8.89 -14.45
N ASN A 693 50.88 -7.74 -15.12
CA ASN A 693 51.58 -7.25 -16.33
C ASN A 693 51.58 -5.69 -16.39
N PHE A 694 52.50 -5.07 -17.16
CA PHE A 694 52.68 -3.60 -17.25
C PHE A 694 52.79 -3.04 -18.71
N TYR A 695 52.31 -1.81 -18.96
CA TYR A 695 52.18 -1.14 -20.28
C TYR A 695 52.48 0.37 -20.21
N ASP A 696 52.91 1.01 -21.31
CA ASP A 696 53.25 2.45 -21.37
C ASP A 696 52.70 3.12 -22.67
N ILE A 697 52.34 4.42 -22.66
CA ILE A 697 51.53 5.07 -23.72
C ILE A 697 52.03 6.51 -24.03
N THR A 698 51.92 6.97 -25.30
CA THR A 698 52.39 8.32 -25.72
C THR A 698 51.57 8.90 -26.89
N LEU A 699 51.32 10.22 -26.93
CA LEU A 699 50.56 10.92 -27.99
C LEU A 699 51.43 11.96 -28.73
N PHE A 700 51.18 12.15 -30.05
CA PHE A 700 51.97 13.07 -30.91
C PHE A 700 51.09 13.95 -31.81
N ASP A 701 51.09 15.26 -31.55
CA ASP A 701 50.55 16.27 -32.48
C ASP A 701 51.69 17.01 -33.17
N GLY A 702 51.65 17.13 -34.50
CA GLY A 702 52.73 17.69 -35.32
C GLY A 702 54.08 16.94 -35.31
N GLY A 703 54.29 16.01 -34.37
CA GLY A 703 55.54 15.25 -34.17
C GLY A 703 56.21 15.47 -32.81
N GLU A 704 55.65 16.31 -31.94
CA GLU A 704 56.12 16.47 -30.55
C GLU A 704 55.24 15.66 -29.58
N GLU A 705 55.86 15.11 -28.54
CA GLU A 705 55.18 14.38 -27.47
C GLU A 705 54.27 15.33 -26.68
N THR A 706 53.02 14.94 -26.46
CA THR A 706 52.03 15.77 -25.79
C THR A 706 50.97 14.95 -25.06
N GLN A 707 50.37 15.52 -24.03
CA GLN A 707 49.21 14.94 -23.35
C GLN A 707 47.91 15.43 -24.03
N PRO A 708 46.82 14.62 -24.03
CA PRO A 708 45.57 15.03 -24.66
C PRO A 708 44.91 16.19 -23.91
N LYS A 709 44.08 16.98 -24.61
CA LYS A 709 43.38 18.15 -24.04
C LYS A 709 41.93 17.88 -23.63
N ASP A 710 41.40 16.76 -24.09
CA ASP A 710 40.09 16.19 -23.80
C ASP A 710 40.32 14.68 -23.59
N ALA A 711 39.50 13.99 -22.78
CA ALA A 711 39.72 12.58 -22.46
C ALA A 711 39.72 11.65 -23.69
N VAL A 712 40.56 10.60 -23.68
CA VAL A 712 40.74 9.66 -24.81
C VAL A 712 40.54 8.21 -24.38
N THR A 713 39.77 7.45 -25.17
CA THR A 713 39.52 6.02 -24.96
C THR A 713 40.68 5.15 -25.50
N VAL A 714 41.28 4.31 -24.65
CA VAL A 714 42.41 3.41 -24.93
C VAL A 714 41.95 1.94 -24.98
N LYS A 715 42.49 1.10 -25.89
CA LYS A 715 42.15 -0.33 -25.99
C LYS A 715 43.39 -1.26 -26.03
N ILE A 716 43.75 -1.88 -24.90
CA ILE A 716 44.91 -2.77 -24.72
C ILE A 716 44.50 -4.25 -24.87
N ARG A 717 45.23 -5.04 -25.66
CA ARG A 717 44.97 -6.47 -25.87
C ARG A 717 45.61 -7.36 -24.79
N LEU A 718 44.85 -8.32 -24.26
CA LEU A 718 45.35 -9.35 -23.33
C LEU A 718 45.98 -10.55 -24.02
N ARG A 719 46.85 -11.25 -23.28
CA ARG A 719 47.47 -12.54 -23.66
C ARG A 719 46.50 -13.70 -23.47
N ASP A 720 46.65 -14.74 -24.30
CA ASP A 720 45.83 -15.95 -24.21
C ASP A 720 46.04 -16.69 -22.88
N GLY A 721 44.94 -17.19 -22.29
CA GLY A 721 44.92 -17.88 -21.00
C GLY A 721 44.59 -17.02 -19.78
N VAL A 722 44.68 -15.69 -19.88
CA VAL A 722 44.20 -14.76 -18.85
C VAL A 722 42.69 -14.59 -18.98
N ASN A 723 41.95 -14.59 -17.86
CA ASN A 723 40.50 -14.33 -17.89
C ASN A 723 40.21 -12.81 -17.83
N PRO A 724 39.68 -12.18 -18.90
CA PRO A 724 39.50 -10.73 -18.95
C PRO A 724 38.56 -10.18 -17.87
N LEU A 725 37.55 -10.96 -17.46
CA LEU A 725 36.54 -10.56 -16.47
C LEU A 725 37.12 -10.42 -15.05
N LYS A 726 38.21 -11.14 -14.76
CA LYS A 726 38.90 -11.10 -13.46
C LYS A 726 39.98 -10.02 -13.39
N CYS A 727 40.29 -9.35 -14.51
CA CYS A 727 41.34 -8.34 -14.59
C CYS A 727 40.88 -6.94 -14.12
N ARG A 728 41.78 -6.19 -13.49
CA ARG A 728 41.62 -4.79 -13.06
C ARG A 728 42.82 -3.96 -13.52
N VAL A 729 42.60 -2.72 -13.95
CA VAL A 729 43.68 -1.77 -14.35
C VAL A 729 44.05 -0.85 -13.19
N TYR A 730 45.34 -0.56 -13.06
CA TYR A 730 45.91 0.40 -12.14
C TYR A 730 46.93 1.28 -12.87
N HIS A 731 47.08 2.54 -12.47
CA HIS A 731 48.20 3.39 -12.84
C HIS A 731 49.32 3.23 -11.80
N VAL A 732 50.57 3.14 -12.26
CA VAL A 732 51.75 3.01 -11.38
C VAL A 732 52.19 4.40 -10.93
N THR A 733 52.35 4.61 -9.62
CA THR A 733 52.71 5.90 -9.03
C THR A 733 54.08 5.84 -8.35
N GLU A 734 54.74 7.00 -8.21
CA GLU A 734 55.97 7.14 -7.40
C GLU A 734 55.68 7.21 -5.88
N ASP A 735 54.44 6.97 -5.44
CA ASP A 735 54.03 7.07 -4.04
C ASP A 735 54.30 5.76 -3.27
N PRO A 736 55.15 5.76 -2.23
CA PRO A 736 55.47 4.56 -1.45
C PRO A 736 54.36 4.13 -0.46
N VAL A 737 53.27 4.88 -0.35
CA VAL A 737 52.11 4.59 0.51
C VAL A 737 50.95 3.98 -0.30
N ASP A 738 50.70 4.47 -1.52
CA ASP A 738 49.72 3.92 -2.46
C ASP A 738 50.30 3.81 -3.89
N PRO A 739 51.05 2.73 -4.20
CA PRO A 739 51.78 2.57 -5.47
C PRO A 739 50.90 2.16 -6.66
N LEU A 740 49.59 1.97 -6.50
CA LEU A 740 48.69 1.47 -7.55
C LEU A 740 47.29 2.12 -7.50
N VAL A 741 47.12 3.22 -8.25
CA VAL A 741 45.82 3.92 -8.34
C VAL A 741 44.90 3.21 -9.33
N ARG A 742 43.77 2.65 -8.86
CA ARG A 742 42.83 1.88 -9.70
C ARG A 742 42.11 2.74 -10.74
N TYR A 743 42.10 2.28 -11.99
CA TYR A 743 41.30 2.86 -13.08
C TYR A 743 40.00 2.09 -13.31
N ALA A 744 38.99 2.76 -13.87
CA ALA A 744 37.77 2.12 -14.36
C ALA A 744 38.02 1.52 -15.75
N ASN A 745 37.67 0.24 -15.93
CA ASN A 745 37.91 -0.45 -17.20
C ASN A 745 36.72 -1.33 -17.63
N THR A 746 36.57 -1.45 -18.95
CA THR A 746 35.57 -2.25 -19.67
C THR A 746 36.29 -3.27 -20.57
N LEU A 747 35.55 -4.04 -21.38
CA LEU A 747 36.08 -5.11 -22.24
C LEU A 747 35.54 -5.01 -23.66
N ASP A 748 36.41 -5.29 -24.64
CA ASP A 748 36.11 -5.37 -26.06
C ASP A 748 36.77 -6.65 -26.62
N GLY A 749 36.07 -7.79 -26.53
CA GLY A 749 36.66 -9.11 -26.80
C GLY A 749 37.83 -9.44 -25.87
N ASN A 750 39.01 -9.73 -26.42
CA ASN A 750 40.25 -9.93 -25.65
C ASN A 750 40.95 -8.62 -25.24
N TYR A 751 40.32 -7.46 -25.40
CA TYR A 751 40.91 -6.16 -25.06
C TYR A 751 40.30 -5.60 -23.77
N ILE A 752 41.13 -5.04 -22.89
CA ILE A 752 40.71 -4.13 -21.82
C ILE A 752 40.65 -2.71 -22.39
N VAL A 753 39.59 -1.99 -22.06
CA VAL A 753 39.31 -0.65 -22.55
C VAL A 753 39.11 0.30 -21.37
N PHE A 754 39.84 1.41 -21.33
CA PHE A 754 39.70 2.46 -20.30
C PHE A 754 39.87 3.84 -20.91
N GLU A 755 39.47 4.87 -20.17
CA GLU A 755 39.66 6.27 -20.58
C GLU A 755 40.73 6.91 -19.70
N THR A 756 41.51 7.81 -20.30
CA THR A 756 42.48 8.62 -19.57
C THR A 756 42.71 9.96 -20.28
N ASP A 757 43.02 10.99 -19.51
CA ASP A 757 43.57 12.27 -19.94
C ASP A 757 45.11 12.33 -19.72
N HIS A 758 45.69 11.26 -19.16
CA HIS A 758 47.12 11.13 -18.89
C HIS A 758 47.68 9.81 -19.45
N PHE A 759 48.71 9.91 -20.28
CA PHE A 759 49.45 8.77 -20.84
C PHE A 759 50.79 8.58 -20.11
N SER A 760 50.99 7.36 -19.60
CA SER A 760 52.03 6.95 -18.63
C SER A 760 51.96 5.42 -18.42
N GLU A 761 52.55 4.89 -17.34
CA GLU A 761 52.60 3.44 -17.06
C GLU A 761 51.37 2.87 -16.31
N PHE A 762 50.84 1.75 -16.80
CA PHE A 762 49.66 1.05 -16.25
C PHE A 762 49.91 -0.45 -16.01
N ALA A 763 49.40 -0.97 -14.89
CA ALA A 763 49.45 -2.37 -14.48
C ALA A 763 48.08 -3.07 -14.60
N VAL A 764 48.08 -4.40 -14.80
CA VAL A 764 46.86 -5.24 -14.93
C VAL A 764 46.93 -6.49 -14.04
N ILE A 765 45.93 -6.71 -13.18
CA ILE A 765 45.94 -7.70 -12.07
C ILE A 765 44.66 -8.57 -12.02
N GLU A 766 44.76 -9.86 -11.69
CA GLU A 766 43.64 -10.83 -11.65
C GLU A 766 43.22 -11.30 -10.22
N VAL A 767 41.91 -11.28 -9.88
CA VAL A 767 41.38 -11.57 -8.51
C VAL A 767 39.99 -12.29 -8.44
N GLU A 768 39.50 -12.70 -7.25
CA GLU A 768 38.19 -13.38 -7.01
C GLU A 768 37.40 -12.84 -5.77
N PRO A 769 36.09 -12.49 -5.86
CA PRO A 769 35.32 -11.80 -4.78
C PRO A 769 33.96 -12.40 -4.31
N THR A 770 33.40 -11.85 -3.22
CA THR A 770 32.13 -12.24 -2.53
C THR A 770 31.04 -11.14 -2.56
N LEU A 771 29.75 -11.45 -2.32
CA LEU A 771 28.63 -10.49 -2.45
C LEU A 771 28.60 -9.41 -1.33
N SER A 772 28.55 -8.14 -1.74
CA SER A 772 28.54 -6.97 -0.84
C SER A 772 27.17 -6.29 -0.74
N TYR A 773 26.60 -5.85 -1.88
CA TYR A 773 25.28 -5.22 -1.97
C TYR A 773 24.64 -5.43 -3.34
N ILE A 774 23.37 -5.04 -3.51
CA ILE A 774 22.74 -4.87 -4.82
C ILE A 774 22.20 -3.44 -4.98
N ALA A 775 22.10 -2.96 -6.21
CA ALA A 775 21.51 -1.67 -6.55
C ALA A 775 20.67 -1.78 -7.83
N VAL A 776 19.67 -0.91 -7.96
CA VAL A 776 18.95 -0.70 -9.22
C VAL A 776 19.84 0.14 -10.14
N SER A 777 20.28 -0.44 -11.26
CA SER A 777 21.16 0.21 -12.24
C SER A 777 20.41 0.75 -13.47
N SER A 778 19.15 0.35 -13.64
CA SER A 778 18.14 1.03 -14.44
C SER A 778 16.78 0.76 -13.82
N GLU A 779 15.94 1.78 -13.68
CA GLU A 779 14.52 1.60 -13.36
C GLU A 779 13.76 1.00 -14.57
N PRO A 780 12.51 0.50 -14.40
CA PRO A 780 11.71 0.05 -15.53
C PRO A 780 11.35 1.21 -16.47
N LEU A 781 11.14 0.93 -17.76
CA LEU A 781 10.74 1.93 -18.76
C LEU A 781 9.39 2.60 -18.42
N LYS A 782 8.55 1.93 -17.63
CA LYS A 782 7.30 2.45 -17.10
C LYS A 782 7.40 2.57 -15.58
N THR A 783 7.52 3.81 -15.10
CA THR A 783 7.47 4.19 -13.67
C THR A 783 6.14 4.81 -13.26
N ASN A 784 5.28 5.19 -14.22
CA ASN A 784 3.93 5.71 -13.97
C ASN A 784 2.87 4.73 -14.46
N TYR A 785 1.89 4.43 -13.62
CA TYR A 785 0.84 3.42 -13.85
C TYR A 785 -0.55 3.99 -13.63
N ALA A 786 -1.53 3.54 -14.41
CA ALA A 786 -2.93 3.78 -14.12
C ALA A 786 -3.43 2.82 -13.03
N LEU A 787 -4.45 3.23 -12.27
CA LEU A 787 -5.06 2.42 -11.22
C LEU A 787 -5.59 1.09 -11.80
N GLY A 788 -5.05 -0.02 -11.31
CA GLY A 788 -5.35 -1.38 -11.77
C GLY A 788 -4.47 -1.92 -12.91
N ASP A 789 -3.50 -1.14 -13.42
CA ASP A 789 -2.54 -1.61 -14.43
C ASP A 789 -1.77 -2.85 -13.97
N LYS A 790 -1.29 -3.65 -14.93
CA LYS A 790 -0.23 -4.62 -14.64
C LYS A 790 1.13 -3.92 -14.59
N PHE A 791 1.90 -4.20 -13.54
CA PHE A 791 3.30 -3.78 -13.46
C PHE A 791 4.13 -4.41 -14.58
N ASP A 792 5.01 -3.62 -15.20
CA ASP A 792 5.90 -4.04 -16.28
C ASP A 792 7.37 -3.83 -15.87
N PRO A 793 8.14 -4.92 -15.60
CA PRO A 793 9.56 -4.81 -15.25
C PRO A 793 10.46 -4.52 -16.46
N THR A 794 9.93 -4.35 -17.67
CA THR A 794 10.75 -4.13 -18.88
C THR A 794 11.67 -2.92 -18.72
N GLY A 795 12.98 -3.14 -18.85
CA GLY A 795 14.03 -2.13 -18.66
C GLY A 795 14.66 -2.07 -17.26
N LEU A 796 14.05 -2.71 -16.26
CA LEU A 796 14.64 -2.84 -14.93
C LEU A 796 15.95 -3.61 -15.03
N ARG A 797 17.03 -3.06 -14.47
CA ARG A 797 18.35 -3.71 -14.36
C ARG A 797 18.81 -3.66 -12.91
N ILE A 798 19.32 -4.78 -12.44
CA ILE A 798 19.80 -4.95 -11.07
C ILE A 798 21.26 -5.32 -11.12
N THR A 799 22.10 -4.60 -10.39
CA THR A 799 23.54 -4.81 -10.36
C THR A 799 23.96 -5.28 -8.97
N ALA A 800 24.56 -6.47 -8.91
CA ALA A 800 25.16 -7.02 -7.70
C ALA A 800 26.64 -6.64 -7.62
N ALA A 801 27.01 -5.97 -6.53
CA ALA A 801 28.37 -5.51 -6.27
C ALA A 801 29.09 -6.44 -5.28
N LEU A 802 30.36 -6.70 -5.55
CA LEU A 802 31.18 -7.70 -4.88
C LEU A 802 32.35 -7.04 -4.12
N SER A 803 33.01 -7.78 -3.24
CA SER A 803 33.98 -7.27 -2.26
C SER A 803 35.33 -6.80 -2.83
N ASP A 804 35.65 -7.09 -4.09
CA ASP A 804 36.76 -6.44 -4.83
C ASP A 804 36.34 -5.10 -5.48
N GLY A 805 35.11 -4.64 -5.22
CA GLY A 805 34.53 -3.50 -5.93
C GLY A 805 34.31 -3.76 -7.43
N SER A 806 34.11 -5.03 -7.84
CA SER A 806 33.49 -5.35 -9.12
C SER A 806 31.97 -5.43 -8.97
N SER A 807 31.26 -5.37 -10.09
CA SER A 807 29.81 -5.53 -10.10
C SER A 807 29.33 -6.12 -11.41
N ALA A 808 28.24 -6.90 -11.36
CA ALA A 808 27.63 -7.52 -12.54
C ALA A 808 26.11 -7.29 -12.54
N GLU A 809 25.52 -7.16 -13.73
CA GLU A 809 24.06 -7.22 -13.88
C GLU A 809 23.58 -8.65 -13.59
N VAL A 810 22.51 -8.79 -12.82
CA VAL A 810 21.90 -10.07 -12.42
C VAL A 810 20.45 -10.12 -12.90
N THR A 811 19.96 -11.31 -13.23
CA THR A 811 18.63 -11.53 -13.85
C THR A 811 17.74 -12.48 -13.07
N ASP A 812 18.31 -13.16 -12.10
CA ASP A 812 17.71 -14.13 -11.17
C ASP A 812 17.29 -13.48 -9.84
N TYR A 813 17.00 -12.17 -9.87
CA TYR A 813 16.44 -11.44 -8.74
C TYR A 813 14.92 -11.68 -8.60
N TYR A 814 14.40 -11.50 -7.38
CA TYR A 814 12.97 -11.51 -7.08
C TYR A 814 12.46 -10.07 -6.85
N LEU A 815 11.21 -9.78 -7.24
CA LEU A 815 10.54 -8.50 -7.04
C LEU A 815 9.32 -8.66 -6.13
N SER A 816 9.17 -7.80 -5.12
CA SER A 816 7.95 -7.72 -4.31
C SER A 816 6.70 -7.49 -5.16
N ALA A 817 5.55 -8.02 -4.74
CA ALA A 817 4.27 -7.75 -5.38
C ALA A 817 4.00 -6.22 -5.46
N VAL A 818 3.71 -5.73 -6.67
CA VAL A 818 3.60 -4.29 -6.94
C VAL A 818 2.15 -3.84 -6.82
N ASP A 819 1.88 -2.83 -5.97
CA ASP A 819 0.52 -2.33 -5.78
C ASP A 819 0.12 -1.21 -6.74
N THR A 820 -0.39 -1.58 -7.90
CA THR A 820 -1.10 -0.69 -8.83
C THR A 820 -2.59 -0.49 -8.47
N SER A 821 -3.13 -1.14 -7.43
CA SER A 821 -4.57 -1.07 -7.07
C SER A 821 -4.92 0.02 -6.05
N THR A 822 -3.94 0.81 -5.59
CA THR A 822 -4.18 2.04 -4.81
C THR A 822 -3.34 3.19 -5.37
N LEU A 823 -3.83 4.43 -5.26
CA LEU A 823 -3.17 5.63 -5.80
C LEU A 823 -1.90 6.04 -5.01
N GLY A 824 -1.05 6.87 -5.61
CA GLY A 824 0.13 7.47 -5.00
C GLY A 824 1.45 6.74 -5.31
N LYS A 825 2.53 7.14 -4.65
CA LYS A 825 3.86 6.52 -4.80
C LYS A 825 3.88 5.12 -4.16
N LYS A 826 4.59 4.18 -4.77
CA LYS A 826 4.76 2.79 -4.29
C LYS A 826 6.23 2.38 -4.42
N SER A 827 6.78 1.77 -3.38
CA SER A 827 8.13 1.24 -3.44
C SER A 827 8.12 -0.24 -3.85
N VAL A 828 8.91 -0.58 -4.86
CA VAL A 828 9.10 -1.94 -5.36
C VAL A 828 10.45 -2.44 -4.87
N ARG A 829 10.43 -3.49 -4.05
CA ARG A 829 11.64 -4.09 -3.48
C ARG A 829 12.17 -5.20 -4.36
N VAL A 830 13.49 -5.29 -4.42
CA VAL A 830 14.24 -6.22 -5.25
C VAL A 830 15.20 -7.00 -4.37
N TYR A 831 15.25 -8.31 -4.57
CA TYR A 831 16.00 -9.24 -3.74
C TYR A 831 16.91 -10.12 -4.59
N TYR A 832 18.16 -10.30 -4.16
CA TYR A 832 19.11 -11.18 -4.82
C TYR A 832 19.90 -11.95 -3.77
N THR A 833 20.17 -13.24 -4.04
CA THR A 833 20.90 -14.13 -3.14
C THR A 833 22.05 -14.79 -3.89
N LYS A 834 23.26 -14.71 -3.33
CA LYS A 834 24.44 -15.41 -3.85
C LYS A 834 25.24 -15.95 -2.66
N ASP A 835 25.69 -17.20 -2.77
CA ASP A 835 26.56 -17.85 -1.75
C ASP A 835 25.96 -17.74 -0.33
N GLU A 836 24.66 -18.06 -0.20
CA GLU A 836 23.80 -17.93 1.00
C GLU A 836 23.59 -16.50 1.54
N VAL A 837 24.25 -15.48 0.98
CA VAL A 837 24.05 -14.06 1.33
C VAL A 837 22.93 -13.46 0.49
N THR A 838 21.86 -13.02 1.14
CA THR A 838 20.79 -12.22 0.51
C THR A 838 21.03 -10.73 0.68
N LYS A 839 20.66 -9.93 -0.32
CA LYS A 839 20.65 -8.45 -0.30
C LYS A 839 19.36 -7.93 -0.90
N MET A 840 18.95 -6.74 -0.45
CA MET A 840 17.74 -6.05 -0.89
C MET A 840 18.08 -4.63 -1.36
N THR A 841 17.35 -4.15 -2.37
CA THR A 841 17.32 -2.75 -2.83
C THR A 841 15.89 -2.39 -3.23
N ALA A 842 15.60 -1.13 -3.51
CA ALA A 842 14.25 -0.68 -3.90
C ALA A 842 14.31 0.49 -4.88
N PHE A 843 13.24 0.64 -5.67
CA PHE A 843 12.94 1.81 -6.50
C PHE A 843 11.46 2.14 -6.35
N ASP A 844 11.05 3.34 -6.76
CA ASP A 844 9.65 3.78 -6.63
C ASP A 844 8.94 3.86 -7.99
N ILE A 845 7.63 3.61 -7.98
CA ILE A 845 6.69 3.91 -9.07
C ILE A 845 5.60 4.85 -8.56
N THR A 846 4.83 5.45 -9.46
CA THR A 846 3.63 6.24 -9.13
C THR A 846 2.40 5.62 -9.76
N VAL A 847 1.31 5.54 -8.99
CA VAL A 847 -0.01 5.08 -9.45
C VAL A 847 -0.98 6.25 -9.46
N SER A 848 -1.54 6.52 -10.62
CA SER A 848 -2.45 7.64 -10.91
C SER A 848 -3.81 7.12 -11.37
N LEU A 849 -4.84 7.99 -11.39
CA LEU A 849 -6.09 7.65 -12.07
C LEU A 849 -5.83 7.50 -13.58
N PRO A 850 -6.54 6.60 -14.30
CA PRO A 850 -6.52 6.55 -15.75
C PRO A 850 -6.85 7.91 -16.39
N GLU A 851 -6.17 8.26 -17.49
CA GLU A 851 -6.51 9.47 -18.25
C GLU A 851 -7.98 9.46 -18.69
N GLY A 852 -8.69 10.57 -18.53
CA GLY A 852 -10.13 10.66 -18.81
C GLY A 852 -11.05 10.08 -17.72
N THR A 853 -10.53 9.71 -16.55
CA THR A 853 -11.37 9.36 -15.38
C THR A 853 -12.17 10.58 -14.92
N VAL A 854 -13.49 10.45 -14.83
CA VAL A 854 -14.38 11.46 -14.23
C VAL A 854 -15.11 10.82 -13.05
N THR A 855 -14.90 11.39 -11.86
CA THR A 855 -15.50 10.89 -10.61
C THR A 855 -16.89 11.48 -10.38
N VAL A 856 -17.71 10.78 -9.59
CA VAL A 856 -19.03 11.25 -9.17
C VAL A 856 -18.86 12.23 -8.01
N THR A 857 -19.18 13.50 -8.23
CA THR A 857 -19.18 14.56 -7.20
C THR A 857 -20.58 14.86 -6.68
N ASN A 858 -21.62 14.49 -7.43
CA ASN A 858 -23.01 14.58 -7.00
C ASN A 858 -23.83 13.46 -7.64
N ALA A 859 -24.83 12.93 -6.91
CA ALA A 859 -25.71 11.88 -7.39
C ALA A 859 -27.13 12.03 -6.84
N ALA A 860 -28.13 11.70 -7.66
CA ALA A 860 -29.54 11.69 -7.30
C ALA A 860 -30.22 10.38 -7.72
N ILE A 861 -31.15 9.88 -6.90
CA ILE A 861 -31.97 8.71 -7.25
C ILE A 861 -33.20 9.19 -8.02
N LEU A 862 -33.32 8.72 -9.26
CA LEU A 862 -34.40 9.03 -10.18
C LEU A 862 -35.40 7.85 -10.30
N GLY A 863 -36.64 8.14 -10.68
CA GLY A 863 -37.75 7.18 -10.71
C GLY A 863 -38.89 7.54 -9.75
N ALA A 864 -39.82 6.60 -9.55
CA ALA A 864 -41.11 6.87 -8.91
C ALA A 864 -41.04 7.20 -7.40
N ASP A 865 -41.86 8.16 -6.96
CA ASP A 865 -42.02 8.54 -5.54
C ASP A 865 -43.09 7.71 -4.80
N THR A 866 -43.94 7.00 -5.55
CA THR A 866 -45.01 6.15 -5.02
C THR A 866 -45.07 4.82 -5.76
N LEU A 867 -45.19 3.72 -5.02
CA LEU A 867 -45.28 2.35 -5.57
C LEU A 867 -46.44 1.59 -4.92
N ALA A 868 -47.24 0.88 -5.72
CA ALA A 868 -48.32 0.04 -5.21
C ALA A 868 -47.76 -1.31 -4.73
N TYR A 869 -48.30 -1.82 -3.62
CA TYR A 869 -47.94 -3.12 -3.05
C TYR A 869 -48.03 -4.25 -4.08
N GLY A 870 -46.96 -5.05 -4.15
CA GLY A 870 -46.79 -6.13 -5.12
C GLY A 870 -46.14 -5.71 -6.44
N ASN A 871 -46.06 -4.41 -6.74
CA ASN A 871 -45.35 -3.90 -7.91
C ASN A 871 -43.86 -3.71 -7.61
N SER A 872 -43.06 -3.74 -8.67
CA SER A 872 -41.65 -3.37 -8.68
C SER A 872 -41.41 -2.21 -9.66
N THR A 873 -40.37 -1.42 -9.42
CA THR A 873 -39.87 -0.39 -10.35
C THR A 873 -38.35 -0.33 -10.29
N ARG A 874 -37.69 0.08 -11.37
CA ARG A 874 -36.25 0.36 -11.32
C ARG A 874 -36.05 1.83 -10.96
N LEU A 875 -35.37 2.08 -9.84
CA LEU A 875 -34.79 3.38 -9.59
C LEU A 875 -33.43 3.45 -10.30
N THR A 876 -33.15 4.59 -10.90
CA THR A 876 -31.91 4.86 -11.62
C THR A 876 -31.09 5.90 -10.86
N LEU A 877 -29.80 5.96 -11.13
CA LEU A 877 -28.91 6.98 -10.58
C LEU A 877 -28.59 7.99 -11.67
N GLY A 878 -28.87 9.27 -11.41
CA GLY A 878 -28.30 10.38 -12.17
C GLY A 878 -27.04 10.87 -11.45
N THR A 879 -25.91 10.88 -12.15
CA THR A 879 -24.63 11.43 -11.69
C THR A 879 -24.32 12.72 -12.46
N ASN A 880 -23.19 13.37 -12.17
CA ASN A 880 -22.64 14.37 -13.09
C ASN A 880 -22.23 13.74 -14.44
N ASP A 881 -22.32 14.52 -15.50
CA ASP A 881 -22.00 14.08 -16.87
C ASP A 881 -20.54 13.64 -17.02
N GLY A 882 -20.32 12.72 -17.95
CA GLY A 882 -19.02 12.09 -18.20
C GLY A 882 -18.55 11.11 -17.11
N ALA A 883 -19.19 11.07 -15.92
CA ALA A 883 -18.82 10.15 -14.85
C ALA A 883 -18.88 8.69 -15.32
N ASN A 884 -17.72 8.04 -15.35
CA ASN A 884 -17.50 6.78 -16.06
C ASN A 884 -16.93 5.67 -15.15
N SER A 885 -16.60 6.00 -13.90
CA SER A 885 -15.67 5.23 -13.08
C SER A 885 -16.10 5.14 -11.60
N TYR A 886 -17.23 4.46 -11.35
CA TYR A 886 -17.80 4.31 -10.01
C TYR A 886 -18.57 2.99 -9.83
N SER A 887 -18.76 2.60 -8.57
CA SER A 887 -19.64 1.50 -8.14
C SER A 887 -20.81 2.03 -7.30
N VAL A 888 -21.92 1.29 -7.21
CA VAL A 888 -23.12 1.72 -6.47
C VAL A 888 -23.70 0.58 -5.65
N LYS A 889 -23.96 0.85 -4.36
CA LYS A 889 -24.58 -0.08 -3.41
C LYS A 889 -25.93 0.46 -2.95
N TRP A 890 -26.99 -0.30 -3.16
CA TRP A 890 -28.36 0.09 -2.84
C TRP A 890 -28.83 -0.49 -1.50
N SER A 891 -29.63 0.28 -0.76
CA SER A 891 -30.25 -0.13 0.51
C SER A 891 -31.61 0.53 0.74
N SER A 892 -32.40 -0.01 1.69
CA SER A 892 -33.72 0.50 2.08
C SER A 892 -33.81 0.60 3.59
N SER A 893 -34.39 1.69 4.10
CA SER A 893 -34.59 1.92 5.54
C SER A 893 -35.57 0.92 6.18
N ASP A 894 -36.45 0.28 5.39
CA ASP A 894 -37.29 -0.84 5.84
C ASP A 894 -37.54 -1.83 4.68
N PRO A 895 -36.74 -2.91 4.57
CA PRO A 895 -36.91 -3.98 3.59
C PRO A 895 -38.24 -4.76 3.67
N SER A 896 -39.04 -4.59 4.75
CA SER A 896 -40.37 -5.17 4.88
C SER A 896 -41.46 -4.32 4.21
N VAL A 897 -41.24 -3.00 4.09
CA VAL A 897 -42.14 -2.09 3.35
C VAL A 897 -41.71 -1.98 1.89
N ALA A 898 -40.42 -1.84 1.58
CA ALA A 898 -39.89 -2.03 0.23
C ALA A 898 -38.44 -2.52 0.25
N ALA A 899 -38.13 -3.54 -0.56
CA ALA A 899 -36.77 -4.06 -0.71
C ALA A 899 -36.18 -3.65 -2.06
N VAL A 900 -34.87 -3.39 -2.09
CA VAL A 900 -34.10 -3.02 -3.29
C VAL A 900 -33.04 -4.08 -3.59
N ASP A 901 -32.71 -4.30 -4.87
CA ASP A 901 -31.60 -5.15 -5.31
C ASP A 901 -30.35 -4.34 -5.70
N ALA A 902 -29.25 -5.03 -6.03
CA ALA A 902 -27.99 -4.40 -6.43
C ALA A 902 -28.08 -3.57 -7.72
N ASN A 903 -29.13 -3.72 -8.53
CA ASN A 903 -29.33 -3.02 -9.80
C ASN A 903 -30.28 -1.81 -9.68
N GLY A 904 -30.73 -1.48 -8.48
CA GLY A 904 -31.69 -0.40 -8.20
C GLY A 904 -33.16 -0.80 -8.33
N ASN A 905 -33.49 -2.08 -8.50
CA ASN A 905 -34.89 -2.53 -8.62
C ASN A 905 -35.55 -2.60 -7.24
N VAL A 906 -36.56 -1.75 -6.99
CA VAL A 906 -37.30 -1.68 -5.74
C VAL A 906 -38.66 -2.37 -5.86
N THR A 907 -39.02 -3.22 -4.89
CA THR A 907 -40.30 -3.94 -4.84
C THR A 907 -41.07 -3.60 -3.56
N ALA A 908 -42.32 -3.12 -3.70
CA ALA A 908 -43.18 -2.78 -2.57
C ALA A 908 -43.76 -4.03 -1.89
N LYS A 909 -43.41 -4.22 -0.61
CA LYS A 909 -43.77 -5.38 0.23
C LYS A 909 -44.74 -5.05 1.37
N GLY A 910 -44.96 -3.77 1.66
CA GLY A 910 -45.88 -3.31 2.71
C GLY A 910 -46.50 -1.93 2.41
N ARG A 911 -47.09 -1.30 3.43
CA ARG A 911 -47.55 0.10 3.39
C ARG A 911 -46.71 0.94 4.34
N GLY A 912 -46.17 2.05 3.86
CA GLY A 912 -45.39 3.00 4.65
C GLY A 912 -44.67 4.00 3.74
N SER A 913 -43.76 4.78 4.30
CA SER A 913 -42.74 5.50 3.53
C SER A 913 -41.37 5.00 3.99
N VAL A 914 -40.47 4.74 3.05
CA VAL A 914 -39.08 4.34 3.30
C VAL A 914 -38.13 5.28 2.60
N THR A 915 -36.90 5.37 3.07
CA THR A 915 -35.80 5.95 2.30
C THR A 915 -35.07 4.82 1.57
N ILE A 916 -34.96 4.93 0.25
CA ILE A 916 -34.01 4.15 -0.54
C ILE A 916 -32.73 4.98 -0.64
N LYS A 917 -31.59 4.36 -0.32
CA LYS A 917 -30.26 4.99 -0.34
C LYS A 917 -29.37 4.27 -1.34
N ALA A 918 -28.64 5.05 -2.14
CA ALA A 918 -27.55 4.60 -2.98
C ALA A 918 -26.25 5.17 -2.42
N GLU A 919 -25.30 4.29 -2.14
CA GLU A 919 -23.93 4.62 -1.72
C GLU A 919 -23.04 4.43 -2.96
N ILE A 920 -22.53 5.53 -3.52
CA ILE A 920 -21.64 5.55 -4.66
C ILE A 920 -20.20 5.57 -4.14
N THR A 921 -19.33 4.75 -4.71
CA THR A 921 -17.88 4.79 -4.45
C THR A 921 -17.13 4.96 -5.76
N ASN A 922 -16.31 6.01 -5.85
CA ASN A 922 -15.45 6.34 -6.98
C ASN A 922 -14.14 5.53 -6.97
N LEU A 923 -13.41 5.50 -8.09
CA LEU A 923 -12.09 4.86 -8.18
C LEU A 923 -11.02 5.47 -7.24
N ASP A 924 -11.16 6.73 -6.84
CA ASP A 924 -10.28 7.38 -5.87
C ASP A 924 -10.64 7.05 -4.40
N GLY A 925 -11.65 6.21 -4.17
CA GLY A 925 -12.15 5.85 -2.85
C GLY A 925 -13.12 6.85 -2.22
N THR A 926 -13.35 8.02 -2.85
CA THR A 926 -14.35 8.98 -2.37
C THR A 926 -15.76 8.41 -2.50
N THR A 927 -16.66 8.82 -1.61
CA THR A 927 -18.04 8.35 -1.59
C THR A 927 -19.06 9.48 -1.65
N VAL A 928 -20.14 9.23 -2.39
CA VAL A 928 -21.30 10.12 -2.52
C VAL A 928 -22.55 9.31 -2.16
N THR A 929 -23.49 9.91 -1.41
CA THR A 929 -24.72 9.22 -1.02
C THR A 929 -25.95 9.95 -1.56
N ALA A 930 -26.75 9.23 -2.34
CA ALA A 930 -28.03 9.72 -2.83
C ALA A 930 -29.18 9.05 -2.07
N GLU A 931 -30.22 9.80 -1.71
CA GLU A 931 -31.39 9.28 -0.99
C GLU A 931 -32.70 9.73 -1.64
N LYS A 932 -33.69 8.84 -1.70
CA LYS A 932 -35.04 9.13 -2.17
C LYS A 932 -36.09 8.48 -1.27
N LYS A 933 -37.08 9.27 -0.87
CA LYS A 933 -38.24 8.80 -0.09
C LYS A 933 -39.26 8.15 -1.03
N LEU A 934 -39.54 6.86 -0.84
CA LEU A 934 -40.54 6.10 -1.57
C LEU A 934 -41.75 5.83 -0.68
N THR A 935 -42.96 6.14 -1.15
CA THR A 935 -44.21 5.84 -0.43
C THR A 935 -44.90 4.61 -1.01
N CYS A 936 -44.98 3.53 -0.22
CA CYS A 936 -45.63 2.30 -0.61
C CYS A 936 -47.10 2.30 -0.21
N THR A 937 -47.98 2.10 -1.20
CA THR A 937 -49.44 2.20 -1.05
C THR A 937 -50.12 0.84 -1.13
N MET A 938 -51.24 0.71 -0.41
CA MET A 938 -52.11 -0.47 -0.43
C MET A 938 -53.56 0.00 -0.47
N THR A 939 -54.36 -0.57 -1.38
CA THR A 939 -55.82 -0.42 -1.37
C THR A 939 -56.42 -1.07 -0.12
N PHE A 940 -57.67 -0.73 0.23
CA PHE A 940 -58.34 -1.32 1.40
C PHE A 940 -58.37 -2.86 1.33
N TRP A 941 -58.78 -3.42 0.19
CA TRP A 941 -58.81 -4.86 -0.03
C TRP A 941 -57.43 -5.52 0.00
N GLN A 942 -56.37 -4.86 -0.51
CA GLN A 942 -55.00 -5.38 -0.37
C GLN A 942 -54.57 -5.48 1.11
N ARG A 943 -54.93 -4.50 1.95
CA ARG A 943 -54.62 -4.55 3.40
C ARG A 943 -55.34 -5.70 4.09
N VAL A 944 -56.62 -5.90 3.78
CA VAL A 944 -57.43 -7.03 4.28
C VAL A 944 -56.79 -8.36 3.88
N VAL A 945 -56.46 -8.55 2.60
CA VAL A 945 -55.84 -9.79 2.09
C VAL A 945 -54.44 -10.03 2.70
N ALA A 946 -53.64 -8.99 2.90
CA ALA A 946 -52.32 -9.12 3.53
C ALA A 946 -52.43 -9.48 5.02
N PHE A 947 -53.34 -8.86 5.77
CA PHE A 947 -53.62 -9.19 7.17
C PHE A 947 -54.05 -10.65 7.33
N PHE A 948 -55.00 -11.12 6.51
CA PHE A 948 -55.43 -12.53 6.54
C PHE A 948 -54.32 -13.51 6.10
N LYS A 949 -53.48 -13.15 5.13
CA LYS A 949 -52.27 -13.97 4.79
C LYS A 949 -51.28 -14.04 5.96
N GLY A 950 -51.13 -12.96 6.72
CA GLY A 950 -50.27 -12.92 7.91
C GLY A 950 -50.76 -13.81 9.05
N LEU A 951 -52.08 -13.83 9.32
CA LEU A 951 -52.65 -14.68 10.37
C LEU A 951 -52.69 -16.18 10.02
N PHE A 952 -52.89 -16.55 8.75
CA PHE A 952 -53.28 -17.92 8.36
C PHE A 952 -52.30 -18.65 7.44
N GLY A 953 -51.21 -18.01 6.98
CA GLY A 953 -50.24 -18.64 6.08
C GLY A 953 -50.76 -18.82 4.65
N LYS A 954 -50.06 -19.62 3.83
CA LYS A 954 -50.39 -19.77 2.40
C LYS A 954 -51.60 -20.68 2.17
N THR A 955 -52.43 -20.24 1.22
CA THR A 955 -53.48 -21.01 0.50
C THR A 955 -54.63 -21.61 1.31
N LYS A 956 -55.68 -20.78 1.51
CA LYS A 956 -57.04 -21.13 1.07
C LYS A 956 -57.58 -20.01 0.16
N ASN A 957 -58.40 -20.36 -0.82
CA ASN A 957 -59.03 -19.38 -1.71
C ASN A 957 -60.19 -18.71 -0.98
N ILE A 958 -59.99 -17.46 -0.55
CA ILE A 958 -61.04 -16.62 0.02
C ILE A 958 -61.67 -15.84 -1.15
N TYR A 959 -62.83 -16.30 -1.60
CA TYR A 959 -63.68 -15.53 -2.51
C TYR A 959 -64.49 -14.52 -1.70
N PHE A 960 -64.48 -13.26 -2.13
CA PHE A 960 -65.44 -12.24 -1.71
C PHE A 960 -66.45 -12.03 -2.84
N ALA A 961 -67.69 -11.72 -2.47
CA ALA A 961 -68.79 -11.34 -3.36
C ALA A 961 -69.04 -9.82 -3.26
#